data_AF-A0A0Q8JE88-F1
#
_entry.id   AF-A0A0Q8JE88-F1
#
_cell.length_a   1.000
_cell.length_b   1.000
_cell.length_c   1.000
_cell.angle_alpha   90.00
_cell.angle_beta   90.00
_cell.angle_gamma   90.00
#
_symmetry.space_group_name_H-M   'P 1'
#
loop_
_entity.id
_entity.type
_entity.pdbx_description
1 polymer ?
#
loop_
_entity_poly.entity_id
_entity_poly.type
_entity_poly.pdbx_seq_one_letter_code
_entity_poly.pdbx_strand_id
1 'polypeptide(L)'
;MFAVIALAGLAIALPQSAQAQFATGGAGRFRPNILWFDWGTNAANIPQAGTSVTNVFNVSGQELRVTCALSNISGGTAPSLRIYRPGGWSGDGLDDLYNVGGIGGANTMDIGLRNRVDATTVNFNFACSATIGAPGQTNPPAFALDGLVVADAEQSAGTEYLQATMATTNAGQPTTWRIIDRFRTAGCTTGTPTTLTNNAGSSTLRFGASTNCASGPMGVAFMENATSAAVEFRGGGGSAVALGVFIVDASDRGDAPASYGEPVHLSQFTWSGGTLTAGTTTDINASGFTLASLVPPSTRLGNALDSEANTPFSANADGDDLVGTPDDEDAFAAPLGTIAALPGQTYTSPAVACTGPGTVRGWIDFNRDGDFNDPGEVSSNSPTCTGTSTVALNWTVPATVQSGLSFMRLRIASNAAQIATPIGTANDGEVEDHPLTLATARLTLVKQVAARANAADQFTVSLLQSTSVLGSAATSGSGNSASTGAIAVNAGTGYSLRDALSAGATPFARYQKSVACVANAGSSGAVPTPGAPSGNGPVDWSLTPNAGNDLTCTITNRAALIALQISKDDGGQASYTPGSTRNYVVTVRNTGPDPVVGAQVNDPLPAGVTLTGAWSCSASVGSACGAVSGGAAGGNAVSLTVDLLPGGSATITVPVVYSANPGDY
;
A
#
# COMPACT_ATOMS: atom_id res chain seq x y z
N MET A 1 -58.54 34.41 4.45
CA MET A 1 -58.88 34.18 3.03
C MET A 1 -57.93 35.04 2.21
N PHE A 2 -56.72 34.55 1.94
CA PHE A 2 -55.75 35.19 1.06
C PHE A 2 -55.45 34.20 -0.06
N ALA A 3 -55.86 34.54 -1.27
CA ALA A 3 -55.68 33.73 -2.46
C ALA A 3 -54.27 33.93 -3.00
N VAL A 4 -53.51 32.83 -3.12
CA VAL A 4 -52.24 32.79 -3.82
C VAL A 4 -52.55 32.61 -5.32
N ILE A 5 -52.22 33.62 -6.11
CA ILE A 5 -52.25 33.54 -7.58
C ILE A 5 -50.96 32.83 -8.00
N ALA A 6 -51.10 31.60 -8.51
CA ALA A 6 -50.01 30.88 -9.14
C ALA A 6 -49.78 31.45 -10.55
N LEU A 7 -48.66 32.15 -10.74
CA LEU A 7 -48.17 32.53 -12.06
C LEU A 7 -47.59 31.27 -12.72
N ALA A 8 -48.27 30.71 -13.72
CA ALA A 8 -47.73 29.66 -14.56
C ALA A 8 -46.63 30.26 -15.45
N GLY A 9 -45.37 30.03 -15.06
CA GLY A 9 -44.21 30.33 -15.89
C GLY A 9 -44.21 29.41 -17.12
N LEU A 10 -44.48 29.98 -18.28
CA LEU A 10 -44.31 29.33 -19.57
C LEU A 10 -42.80 29.05 -19.75
N ALA A 11 -42.38 27.82 -19.46
CA ALA A 11 -41.03 27.35 -19.76
C ALA A 11 -40.89 27.31 -21.29
N ILE A 12 -40.32 28.37 -21.85
CA ILE A 12 -39.84 28.38 -23.23
C ILE A 12 -38.67 27.39 -23.25
N ALA A 13 -38.91 26.18 -23.77
CA ALA A 13 -37.85 25.25 -24.10
C ALA A 13 -36.96 25.93 -25.14
N LEU A 14 -35.81 26.42 -24.70
CA LEU A 14 -34.74 26.81 -25.62
C LEU A 14 -34.41 25.59 -26.50
N PRO A 15 -34.13 25.77 -27.79
CA PRO A 15 -33.69 24.65 -28.63
C PRO A 15 -32.48 24.01 -27.96
N GLN A 16 -32.51 22.68 -27.76
CA GLN A 16 -31.34 21.95 -27.29
C GLN A 16 -30.21 22.22 -28.27
N SER A 17 -29.14 22.86 -27.80
CA SER A 17 -27.90 23.00 -28.54
C SER A 17 -27.38 21.60 -28.87
N ALA A 18 -26.81 21.42 -30.07
CA ALA A 18 -26.10 20.21 -30.46
C ALA A 18 -25.16 19.77 -29.33
N GLN A 19 -25.42 18.61 -28.73
CA GLN A 19 -24.66 18.10 -27.59
C GLN A 19 -24.29 16.65 -27.84
N ALA A 20 -22.99 16.38 -27.99
CA ALA A 20 -22.49 15.02 -28.09
C ALA A 20 -22.90 14.21 -26.84
N GLN A 21 -23.21 12.94 -27.04
CA GLN A 21 -23.85 12.11 -26.03
C GLN A 21 -23.34 10.67 -26.08
N PHE A 22 -23.17 10.07 -24.89
CA PHE A 22 -22.97 8.64 -24.76
C PHE A 22 -24.28 7.89 -25.01
N ALA A 23 -24.19 6.69 -25.56
CA ALA A 23 -25.35 5.82 -25.65
C ALA A 23 -25.71 5.28 -24.25
N THR A 24 -26.99 5.28 -23.91
CA THR A 24 -27.50 4.72 -22.65
C THR A 24 -28.17 3.35 -22.85
N GLY A 25 -28.45 2.98 -24.09
CA GLY A 25 -29.03 1.71 -24.50
C GLY A 25 -28.31 1.09 -25.70
N GLY A 26 -28.80 -0.07 -26.14
CA GLY A 26 -28.21 -0.86 -27.23
C GLY A 26 -27.21 -1.92 -26.76
N ALA A 27 -26.70 -2.72 -27.70
CA ALA A 27 -25.81 -3.86 -27.47
C ALA A 27 -24.31 -3.54 -27.62
N GLY A 28 -23.96 -2.28 -27.87
CA GLY A 28 -22.60 -1.83 -28.13
C GLY A 28 -21.64 -2.09 -26.96
N ARG A 29 -20.43 -2.52 -27.30
CA ARG A 29 -19.37 -2.89 -26.33
C ARG A 29 -18.83 -1.69 -25.57
N PHE A 30 -18.85 -0.52 -26.20
CA PHE A 30 -18.20 0.70 -25.71
C PHE A 30 -19.19 1.86 -25.52
N ARG A 31 -20.43 1.55 -25.12
CA ARG A 31 -21.47 2.55 -24.81
C ARG A 31 -21.01 3.66 -23.86
N PRO A 32 -20.27 3.38 -22.76
CA PRO A 32 -19.80 4.44 -21.87
C PRO A 32 -18.54 5.16 -22.37
N ASN A 33 -17.90 4.72 -23.46
CA ASN A 33 -16.60 5.25 -23.90
C ASN A 33 -16.67 6.01 -25.22
N ILE A 34 -17.64 5.70 -26.08
CA ILE A 34 -17.79 6.42 -27.35
C ILE A 34 -18.70 7.61 -27.14
N LEU A 35 -18.10 8.79 -27.21
CA LEU A 35 -18.85 10.03 -27.26
C LEU A 35 -19.25 10.32 -28.70
N TRP A 36 -20.51 10.07 -29.02
CA TRP A 36 -21.07 10.31 -30.35
C TRP A 36 -21.43 11.77 -30.53
N PHE A 37 -20.95 12.40 -31.61
CA PHE A 37 -21.21 13.80 -31.87
C PHE A 37 -22.58 14.02 -32.49
N ASP A 38 -23.39 14.79 -31.77
CA ASP A 38 -24.62 15.39 -32.25
C ASP A 38 -24.30 16.70 -32.97
N TRP A 39 -24.91 16.92 -34.13
CA TRP A 39 -24.64 18.09 -34.97
C TRP A 39 -25.84 19.06 -35.03
N GLY A 40 -26.87 18.82 -34.21
CA GLY A 40 -28.14 19.53 -34.18
C GLY A 40 -29.34 18.59 -34.29
N THR A 41 -30.51 19.12 -34.64
CA THR A 41 -31.75 18.33 -34.71
C THR A 41 -31.88 17.55 -36.02
N ASN A 42 -32.39 16.31 -35.94
CA ASN A 42 -32.67 15.45 -37.11
C ASN A 42 -33.30 16.19 -38.29
N ALA A 43 -32.86 15.85 -39.50
CA ALA A 43 -33.24 16.45 -40.78
C ALA A 43 -32.80 17.90 -41.03
N ALA A 44 -32.16 18.59 -40.08
CA ALA A 44 -31.55 19.89 -40.34
C ALA A 44 -30.32 19.76 -41.26
N ASN A 45 -30.06 20.78 -42.08
CA ASN A 45 -28.89 20.80 -42.97
C ASN A 45 -27.64 21.26 -42.21
N ILE A 46 -26.50 20.64 -42.50
CA ILE A 46 -25.19 21.13 -42.05
C ILE A 46 -24.76 22.26 -42.99
N PRO A 47 -24.28 23.41 -42.49
CA PRO A 47 -23.77 24.48 -43.34
C PRO A 47 -22.64 23.98 -44.25
N GLN A 48 -22.68 24.34 -45.55
CA GLN A 48 -21.66 23.90 -46.51
C GLN A 48 -20.23 24.32 -46.10
N ALA A 49 -20.10 25.47 -45.44
CA ALA A 49 -18.82 25.97 -44.96
C ALA A 49 -18.23 25.13 -43.81
N GLY A 50 -19.03 24.26 -43.19
CA GLY A 50 -18.65 23.54 -41.98
C GLY A 50 -19.34 24.07 -40.72
N THR A 51 -19.11 23.38 -39.61
CA THR A 51 -19.58 23.75 -38.28
C THR A 51 -18.61 23.23 -37.23
N SER A 52 -18.59 23.82 -36.04
CA SER A 52 -17.82 23.32 -34.91
C SER A 52 -18.68 23.27 -33.66
N VAL A 53 -18.53 22.20 -32.88
CA VAL A 53 -19.25 21.94 -31.65
C VAL A 53 -18.24 21.65 -30.55
N THR A 54 -18.35 22.37 -29.44
CA THR A 54 -17.61 22.10 -28.21
C THR A 54 -18.57 21.49 -27.20
N ASN A 55 -18.22 20.32 -26.69
CA ASN A 55 -18.94 19.65 -25.63
C ASN A 55 -18.09 19.61 -24.37
N VAL A 56 -18.73 19.78 -23.22
CA VAL A 56 -18.08 19.77 -21.91
C VAL A 56 -18.63 18.59 -21.13
N PHE A 57 -17.73 17.74 -20.64
CA PHE A 57 -18.03 16.56 -19.84
C PHE A 57 -17.31 16.66 -18.52
N ASN A 58 -17.94 16.13 -17.49
CA ASN A 58 -17.22 15.85 -16.26
C ASN A 58 -16.51 14.50 -16.43
N VAL A 59 -15.19 14.51 -16.33
CA VAL A 59 -14.33 13.33 -16.32
C VAL A 59 -13.55 13.43 -15.03
N SER A 60 -13.90 12.57 -14.07
CA SER A 60 -13.31 12.55 -12.74
C SER A 60 -13.23 13.94 -12.09
N GLY A 61 -14.34 14.66 -11.97
CA GLY A 61 -14.38 15.99 -11.33
C GLY A 61 -13.75 17.14 -12.13
N GLN A 62 -13.15 16.86 -13.29
CA GLN A 62 -12.60 17.87 -14.21
C GLN A 62 -13.49 18.07 -15.44
N GLU A 63 -13.47 19.28 -16.00
CA GLU A 63 -14.14 19.58 -17.26
C GLU A 63 -13.27 19.17 -18.46
N LEU A 64 -13.56 18.00 -19.04
CA LEU A 64 -13.07 17.64 -20.36
C LEU A 64 -13.89 18.38 -21.43
N ARG A 65 -13.23 19.27 -22.16
CA ARG A 65 -13.84 20.02 -23.27
C ARG A 65 -13.35 19.43 -24.59
N VAL A 66 -14.24 18.80 -25.35
CA VAL A 66 -13.94 18.24 -26.66
C VAL A 66 -14.56 19.12 -27.74
N THR A 67 -13.73 19.68 -28.60
CA THR A 67 -14.15 20.49 -29.73
C THR A 67 -13.91 19.73 -31.02
N CYS A 68 -14.97 19.45 -31.77
CA CYS A 68 -14.87 18.85 -33.10
C CYS A 68 -15.43 19.78 -34.17
N ALA A 69 -14.90 19.67 -35.38
CA ALA A 69 -15.29 20.50 -36.52
C ALA A 69 -15.47 19.66 -37.79
N LEU A 70 -16.50 20.02 -38.55
CA LEU A 70 -16.69 19.61 -39.93
C LEU A 70 -16.21 20.73 -40.84
N SER A 71 -15.45 20.40 -41.88
CA SER A 71 -14.98 21.36 -42.88
C SER A 71 -14.83 20.71 -44.25
N ASN A 72 -14.55 21.50 -45.29
CA ASN A 72 -14.35 21.02 -46.67
C ASN A 72 -15.50 20.12 -47.18
N ILE A 73 -16.72 20.43 -46.76
CA ILE A 73 -17.91 19.68 -47.18
C ILE A 73 -18.13 19.88 -48.67
N SER A 74 -18.34 18.79 -49.41
CA SER A 74 -18.58 18.80 -50.85
C SER A 74 -19.35 17.55 -51.32
N GLY A 75 -19.90 17.61 -52.53
CA GLY A 75 -20.68 16.51 -53.13
C GLY A 75 -22.16 16.86 -53.29
N GLY A 76 -22.76 16.47 -54.43
CA GLY A 76 -24.16 16.81 -54.74
C GLY A 76 -24.43 18.32 -54.82
N THR A 77 -25.66 18.73 -54.52
CA THR A 77 -26.06 20.14 -54.45
C THR A 77 -26.01 20.64 -53.02
N ALA A 78 -25.29 21.74 -52.77
CA ALA A 78 -25.17 22.33 -51.44
C ALA A 78 -26.54 22.75 -50.85
N PRO A 79 -26.76 22.62 -49.53
CA PRO A 79 -25.91 21.94 -48.55
C PRO A 79 -25.82 20.42 -48.80
N SER A 80 -24.61 19.86 -48.78
CA SER A 80 -24.37 18.45 -49.12
C SER A 80 -24.82 17.46 -48.04
N LEU A 81 -24.79 17.90 -46.77
CA LEU A 81 -25.05 17.08 -45.59
C LEU A 81 -26.31 17.53 -44.86
N ARG A 82 -27.01 16.56 -44.27
CA ARG A 82 -28.04 16.78 -43.27
C ARG A 82 -27.90 15.79 -42.12
N ILE A 83 -28.46 16.17 -40.98
CA ILE A 83 -28.47 15.36 -39.77
C ILE A 83 -29.42 14.19 -39.96
N TYR A 84 -28.98 13.04 -39.47
CA TYR A 84 -29.67 11.78 -39.53
C TYR A 84 -29.71 11.13 -38.16
N ARG A 85 -30.85 10.51 -37.85
CA ARG A 85 -31.03 9.71 -36.66
C ARG A 85 -30.98 8.23 -37.04
N PRO A 86 -29.97 7.47 -36.60
CA PRO A 86 -29.96 6.03 -36.78
C PRO A 86 -31.25 5.37 -36.26
N GLY A 87 -31.82 4.47 -37.04
CA GLY A 87 -33.15 3.88 -36.84
C GLY A 87 -34.29 4.66 -37.52
N GLY A 88 -33.98 5.77 -38.20
CA GLY A 88 -34.94 6.58 -38.95
C GLY A 88 -35.39 5.93 -40.28
N TRP A 89 -34.59 5.01 -40.81
CA TRP A 89 -34.91 4.11 -41.91
C TRP A 89 -34.76 2.65 -41.45
N SER A 90 -35.38 1.74 -42.20
CA SER A 90 -35.29 0.31 -41.88
C SER A 90 -33.93 -0.22 -42.32
N GLY A 91 -33.23 -0.92 -41.43
CA GLY A 91 -31.99 -1.61 -41.77
C GLY A 91 -30.73 -1.12 -41.07
N ASP A 92 -30.83 0.02 -40.40
CA ASP A 92 -29.78 0.62 -39.59
C ASP A 92 -29.41 -0.33 -38.45
N GLY A 93 -28.12 -0.61 -38.29
CA GLY A 93 -27.62 -1.41 -37.17
C GLY A 93 -26.96 -0.58 -36.06
N LEU A 94 -26.78 0.73 -36.28
CA LEU A 94 -26.07 1.56 -35.32
C LEU A 94 -26.92 1.84 -34.08
N ASP A 95 -28.24 2.04 -34.22
CA ASP A 95 -29.16 2.18 -33.11
C ASP A 95 -29.35 0.88 -32.33
N ASP A 96 -29.17 -0.29 -32.94
CA ASP A 96 -29.12 -1.56 -32.20
C ASP A 96 -27.90 -1.63 -31.27
N LEU A 97 -26.76 -1.05 -31.66
CA LEU A 97 -25.55 -0.98 -30.83
C LEU A 97 -25.56 0.19 -29.85
N TYR A 98 -25.91 1.39 -30.31
CA TYR A 98 -25.76 2.65 -29.61
C TYR A 98 -27.03 3.49 -29.78
N ASN A 99 -27.86 3.51 -28.74
CA ASN A 99 -29.07 4.33 -28.73
C ASN A 99 -29.31 5.04 -27.39
N VAL A 100 -30.23 5.98 -27.43
CA VAL A 100 -30.92 6.54 -26.27
C VAL A 100 -32.41 6.41 -26.53
N GLY A 101 -33.16 5.85 -25.59
CA GLY A 101 -34.63 5.68 -25.72
C GLY A 101 -35.11 4.42 -26.44
N GLY A 102 -34.24 3.71 -27.17
CA GLY A 102 -34.55 2.43 -27.81
C GLY A 102 -34.10 2.36 -29.28
N ILE A 103 -34.48 1.28 -29.96
CA ILE A 103 -34.17 1.03 -31.38
C ILE A 103 -35.22 1.64 -32.33
N GLY A 104 -34.88 1.77 -33.60
CA GLY A 104 -35.71 2.35 -34.66
C GLY A 104 -36.11 3.78 -34.35
N GLY A 105 -37.37 4.11 -34.63
CA GLY A 105 -37.92 5.45 -34.37
C GLY A 105 -37.99 5.87 -32.89
N ALA A 106 -37.71 4.96 -31.94
CA ALA A 106 -37.62 5.29 -30.52
C ALA A 106 -36.25 5.85 -30.12
N ASN A 107 -35.23 5.69 -30.95
CA ASN A 107 -33.93 6.31 -30.73
C ASN A 107 -34.10 7.84 -30.70
N THR A 108 -33.27 8.52 -29.92
CA THR A 108 -33.25 9.99 -29.85
C THR A 108 -31.88 10.58 -30.18
N MET A 109 -30.90 9.75 -30.56
CA MET A 109 -29.53 10.21 -30.87
C MET A 109 -29.43 10.76 -32.30
N ASP A 110 -29.27 12.08 -32.45
CA ASP A 110 -29.11 12.77 -33.74
C ASP A 110 -27.64 12.83 -34.20
N ILE A 111 -27.02 11.65 -34.26
CA ILE A 111 -25.56 11.48 -34.39
C ILE A 111 -25.07 11.12 -35.81
N GLY A 112 -26.00 10.92 -36.75
CA GLY A 112 -25.71 10.57 -38.13
C GLY A 112 -25.56 11.79 -39.04
N LEU A 113 -24.70 11.68 -40.03
CA LEU A 113 -24.53 12.64 -41.12
C LEU A 113 -24.87 11.94 -42.44
N ARG A 114 -25.95 12.35 -43.09
CA ARG A 114 -26.46 11.74 -44.33
C ARG A 114 -26.29 12.68 -45.52
N ASN A 115 -26.07 12.11 -46.70
CA ASN A 115 -26.17 12.84 -47.96
C ASN A 115 -27.58 13.43 -48.12
N ARG A 116 -27.65 14.70 -48.50
CA ARG A 116 -28.94 15.37 -48.75
C ARG A 116 -29.57 14.93 -50.07
N VAL A 117 -28.73 14.74 -51.10
CA VAL A 117 -29.16 14.27 -52.43
C VAL A 117 -28.82 12.80 -52.54
N ASP A 118 -29.82 11.98 -52.84
CA ASP A 118 -29.63 10.55 -53.00
C ASP A 118 -28.66 10.24 -54.16
N ALA A 119 -27.99 9.09 -54.09
CA ALA A 119 -27.01 8.63 -55.08
C ALA A 119 -25.74 9.50 -55.26
N THR A 120 -25.53 10.54 -54.44
CA THR A 120 -24.32 11.39 -54.50
C THR A 120 -23.26 10.95 -53.50
N THR A 121 -22.00 10.94 -53.94
CA THR A 121 -20.85 10.87 -53.03
C THR A 121 -20.67 12.20 -52.30
N VAL A 122 -20.52 12.15 -50.98
CA VAL A 122 -20.26 13.32 -50.14
C VAL A 122 -18.92 13.16 -49.45
N ASN A 123 -18.16 14.26 -49.39
CA ASN A 123 -16.82 14.34 -48.80
C ASN A 123 -16.77 15.47 -47.78
N PHE A 124 -16.08 15.27 -46.66
CA PHE A 124 -15.81 16.30 -45.67
C PHE A 124 -14.64 15.90 -44.75
N ASN A 125 -14.08 16.86 -44.04
CA ASN A 125 -13.07 16.63 -43.00
C ASN A 125 -13.72 16.69 -41.62
N PHE A 126 -13.34 15.76 -40.76
CA PHE A 126 -13.67 15.73 -39.33
C PHE A 126 -12.38 15.87 -38.52
N ALA A 127 -12.32 16.85 -37.62
CA ALA A 127 -11.15 17.08 -36.77
C ALA A 127 -11.58 17.43 -35.35
N CYS A 128 -10.85 16.91 -34.36
CA CYS A 128 -11.15 17.11 -32.95
C CYS A 128 -9.91 17.51 -32.15
N SER A 129 -10.13 18.32 -31.12
CA SER A 129 -9.15 18.65 -30.08
C SER A 129 -9.83 18.60 -28.72
N ALA A 130 -9.04 18.43 -27.67
CA ALA A 130 -9.54 18.42 -26.31
C ALA A 130 -8.66 19.21 -25.34
N THR A 131 -9.27 19.68 -24.26
CA THR A 131 -8.61 20.30 -23.12
C THR A 131 -9.26 19.80 -21.83
N ILE A 132 -8.50 19.65 -20.75
CA ILE A 132 -9.03 19.22 -19.45
C ILE A 132 -8.54 20.14 -18.33
N GLY A 133 -9.40 20.45 -17.37
CA GLY A 133 -9.02 21.24 -16.21
C GLY A 133 -10.14 21.40 -15.20
N ALA A 134 -9.91 22.19 -14.15
CA ALA A 134 -10.89 22.41 -13.11
C ALA A 134 -12.20 23.00 -13.68
N PRO A 135 -13.36 22.73 -13.05
CA PRO A 135 -14.64 23.28 -13.49
C PRO A 135 -14.58 24.81 -13.67
N GLY A 136 -14.96 25.29 -14.85
CA GLY A 136 -14.93 26.72 -15.19
C GLY A 136 -13.54 27.32 -15.47
N GLN A 137 -12.47 26.52 -15.49
CA GLN A 137 -11.11 27.01 -15.76
C GLN A 137 -11.04 27.75 -17.09
N THR A 138 -10.40 28.92 -17.08
CA THR A 138 -10.13 29.73 -18.27
C THR A 138 -8.83 29.23 -18.90
N ASN A 139 -8.90 28.64 -20.10
CA ASN A 139 -7.76 28.03 -20.82
C ASN A 139 -7.15 26.78 -20.15
N PRO A 140 -7.94 25.69 -19.99
CA PRO A 140 -7.40 24.40 -19.55
C PRO A 140 -6.29 23.88 -20.50
N PRO A 141 -5.28 23.15 -19.98
CA PRO A 141 -4.24 22.53 -20.80
C PRO A 141 -4.82 21.56 -21.83
N ALA A 142 -4.06 21.35 -22.92
CA ALA A 142 -4.44 20.40 -23.97
C ALA A 142 -4.50 18.97 -23.44
N PHE A 143 -5.54 18.25 -23.82
CA PHE A 143 -5.76 16.83 -23.54
C PHE A 143 -5.57 16.03 -24.83
N ALA A 144 -4.78 14.96 -24.77
CA ALA A 144 -4.56 14.08 -25.89
C ALA A 144 -5.75 13.10 -26.01
N LEU A 145 -6.45 13.12 -27.14
CA LEU A 145 -7.51 12.16 -27.42
C LEU A 145 -6.91 10.81 -27.81
N ASP A 146 -7.48 9.70 -27.32
CA ASP A 146 -7.08 8.34 -27.70
C ASP A 146 -7.28 8.07 -29.18
N GLY A 147 -8.29 8.72 -29.79
CA GLY A 147 -8.56 8.62 -31.22
C GLY A 147 -9.98 9.03 -31.60
N LEU A 148 -10.27 8.89 -32.89
CA LEU A 148 -11.60 9.15 -33.45
C LEU A 148 -12.36 7.85 -33.71
N VAL A 149 -13.68 7.91 -33.69
CA VAL A 149 -14.57 6.80 -34.04
C VAL A 149 -15.35 7.14 -35.30
N VAL A 150 -15.49 6.17 -36.20
CA VAL A 150 -16.36 6.24 -37.37
C VAL A 150 -17.20 4.96 -37.46
N ALA A 151 -18.49 5.11 -37.71
CA ALA A 151 -19.39 4.00 -37.93
C ALA A 151 -20.24 4.21 -39.17
N ASP A 152 -20.54 3.09 -39.86
CA ASP A 152 -21.65 3.07 -40.81
C ASP A 152 -22.93 3.23 -39.98
N ALA A 153 -23.58 4.39 -40.11
CA ALA A 153 -24.82 4.67 -39.40
C ALA A 153 -26.02 4.02 -40.10
N GLU A 154 -25.79 3.49 -41.29
CA GLU A 154 -26.72 2.75 -42.13
C GLU A 154 -26.13 1.36 -42.41
N GLN A 155 -26.79 0.59 -43.28
CA GLN A 155 -26.19 -0.56 -43.95
C GLN A 155 -25.89 -0.21 -45.40
N SER A 156 -24.80 -0.75 -45.95
CA SER A 156 -24.38 -0.50 -47.33
C SER A 156 -24.68 -1.69 -48.26
N ALA A 157 -25.32 -1.44 -49.41
CA ALA A 157 -25.57 -2.40 -50.49
C ALA A 157 -25.28 -1.87 -51.90
N GLY A 158 -25.10 -2.78 -52.87
CA GLY A 158 -24.86 -2.43 -54.26
C GLY A 158 -23.56 -1.64 -54.49
N THR A 159 -23.67 -0.36 -54.81
CA THR A 159 -22.53 0.56 -55.04
C THR A 159 -22.21 1.45 -53.84
N GLU A 160 -22.84 1.17 -52.70
CA GLU A 160 -22.70 1.93 -51.46
C GLU A 160 -21.40 1.63 -50.73
N TYR A 161 -20.90 2.64 -50.02
CA TYR A 161 -19.78 2.50 -49.11
C TYR A 161 -19.69 3.68 -48.16
N LEU A 162 -19.02 3.42 -47.04
CA LEU A 162 -18.45 4.42 -46.17
C LEU A 162 -16.94 4.23 -46.13
N GLN A 163 -16.18 5.31 -46.21
CA GLN A 163 -14.74 5.28 -45.97
C GLN A 163 -14.28 6.50 -45.18
N ALA A 164 -13.18 6.31 -44.47
CA ALA A 164 -12.47 7.39 -43.80
C ALA A 164 -10.96 7.22 -44.02
N THR A 165 -10.27 8.34 -44.15
CA THR A 165 -8.83 8.41 -44.39
C THR A 165 -8.17 9.25 -43.32
N MET A 166 -7.20 8.68 -42.62
CA MET A 166 -6.37 9.37 -41.64
C MET A 166 -4.92 9.45 -42.12
N ALA A 167 -4.16 10.41 -41.61
CA ALA A 167 -2.71 10.42 -41.79
C ALA A 167 -2.11 9.19 -41.09
N THR A 168 -1.02 8.61 -41.61
CA THR A 168 -0.37 7.44 -40.97
C THR A 168 0.34 7.79 -39.66
N THR A 169 0.50 9.08 -39.37
CA THR A 169 1.05 9.59 -38.12
C THR A 169 0.28 10.83 -37.65
N ASN A 170 0.23 11.03 -36.34
CA ASN A 170 -0.28 12.23 -35.68
C ASN A 170 0.73 12.68 -34.61
N ALA A 171 1.18 13.94 -34.65
CA ALA A 171 2.23 14.47 -33.78
C ALA A 171 3.50 13.58 -33.68
N GLY A 172 3.85 12.87 -34.77
CA GLY A 172 5.00 11.97 -34.84
C GLY A 172 4.75 10.54 -34.35
N GLN A 173 3.58 10.27 -33.76
CA GLN A 173 3.16 8.94 -33.33
C GLN A 173 2.38 8.22 -34.43
N PRO A 174 2.50 6.89 -34.60
CA PRO A 174 1.76 6.14 -35.61
C PRO A 174 0.26 6.11 -35.30
N THR A 175 -0.58 6.12 -36.33
CA THR A 175 -2.02 5.88 -36.21
C THR A 175 -2.37 4.45 -36.60
N THR A 176 -3.37 3.86 -35.97
CA THR A 176 -3.79 2.47 -36.26
C THR A 176 -5.29 2.37 -36.49
N TRP A 177 -5.70 1.66 -37.54
CA TRP A 177 -7.11 1.29 -37.75
C TRP A 177 -7.47 0.07 -36.93
N ARG A 178 -8.58 0.15 -36.20
CA ARG A 178 -9.14 -0.98 -35.45
C ARG A 178 -10.64 -1.09 -35.64
N ILE A 179 -11.16 -2.30 -35.71
CA ILE A 179 -12.60 -2.55 -35.63
C ILE A 179 -12.94 -2.83 -34.18
N ILE A 180 -13.71 -1.93 -33.57
CA ILE A 180 -14.06 -1.99 -32.15
C ILE A 180 -15.44 -2.60 -31.93
N ASP A 181 -16.35 -2.47 -32.90
CA ASP A 181 -17.67 -3.07 -32.85
C ASP A 181 -18.19 -3.44 -34.25
N ARG A 182 -19.22 -4.26 -34.29
CA ARG A 182 -19.91 -4.69 -35.51
C ARG A 182 -21.31 -5.16 -35.17
N PHE A 183 -22.24 -4.99 -36.09
CA PHE A 183 -23.61 -5.48 -35.90
C PHE A 183 -24.16 -6.14 -37.15
N ARG A 184 -24.95 -7.20 -36.94
CA ARG A 184 -25.93 -7.72 -37.88
C ARG A 184 -27.00 -8.47 -37.10
N THR A 185 -28.23 -8.40 -37.58
CA THR A 185 -29.36 -9.14 -37.01
C THR A 185 -29.10 -10.65 -36.94
N ALA A 186 -29.64 -11.28 -35.88
CA ALA A 186 -29.49 -12.71 -35.65
C ALA A 186 -30.01 -13.54 -36.83
N GLY A 187 -29.26 -14.58 -37.21
CA GLY A 187 -29.58 -15.42 -38.37
C GLY A 187 -29.14 -14.85 -39.72
N CYS A 188 -28.69 -13.59 -39.79
CA CYS A 188 -28.08 -13.07 -41.01
C CYS A 188 -26.69 -13.68 -41.25
N THR A 189 -26.46 -14.17 -42.46
CA THR A 189 -25.17 -14.76 -42.86
C THR A 189 -24.28 -13.79 -43.64
N THR A 190 -24.83 -12.66 -44.10
CA THR A 190 -24.05 -11.60 -44.76
C THR A 190 -23.15 -10.87 -43.76
N GLY A 191 -21.92 -10.55 -44.16
CA GLY A 191 -20.98 -9.77 -43.36
C GLY A 191 -20.65 -8.41 -43.99
N THR A 192 -19.84 -7.62 -43.28
CA THR A 192 -19.40 -6.28 -43.72
C THR A 192 -18.00 -6.38 -44.34
N PRO A 193 -17.87 -6.36 -45.68
CA PRO A 193 -16.56 -6.38 -46.32
C PRO A 193 -15.82 -5.08 -46.04
N THR A 194 -14.65 -5.18 -45.42
CA THR A 194 -13.86 -4.03 -44.98
C THR A 194 -12.48 -4.07 -45.61
N THR A 195 -12.09 -2.99 -46.28
CA THR A 195 -10.79 -2.90 -46.97
C THR A 195 -9.95 -1.81 -46.36
N LEU A 196 -8.72 -2.16 -45.96
CA LEU A 196 -7.69 -1.22 -45.54
C LEU A 196 -6.73 -0.95 -46.70
N THR A 197 -6.53 0.33 -47.05
CA THR A 197 -5.59 0.77 -48.09
C THR A 197 -4.60 1.74 -47.47
N ASN A 198 -3.30 1.40 -47.54
CA ASN A 198 -2.23 2.27 -47.06
C ASN A 198 -1.49 2.88 -48.25
N ASN A 199 -1.35 4.20 -48.23
CA ASN A 199 -0.53 4.97 -49.16
C ASN A 199 0.56 5.72 -48.37
N ALA A 200 1.51 6.33 -49.08
CA ALA A 200 2.51 7.17 -48.42
C ALA A 200 1.82 8.31 -47.66
N GLY A 201 1.94 8.31 -46.33
CA GLY A 201 1.39 9.33 -45.44
C GLY A 201 -0.11 9.24 -45.14
N SER A 202 -0.86 8.28 -45.71
CA SER A 202 -2.30 8.15 -45.48
C SER A 202 -2.78 6.69 -45.40
N SER A 203 -3.83 6.46 -44.62
CA SER A 203 -4.42 5.15 -44.42
C SER A 203 -5.94 5.25 -44.48
N THR A 204 -6.55 4.55 -45.44
CA THR A 204 -7.99 4.59 -45.72
C THR A 204 -8.63 3.26 -45.34
N LEU A 205 -9.65 3.31 -44.49
CA LEU A 205 -10.53 2.17 -44.23
C LEU A 205 -11.87 2.40 -44.94
N ARG A 206 -12.32 1.38 -45.69
CA ARG A 206 -13.63 1.38 -46.37
C ARG A 206 -14.47 0.21 -45.88
N PHE A 207 -15.67 0.51 -45.39
CA PHE A 207 -16.79 -0.42 -45.29
C PHE A 207 -17.49 -0.48 -46.65
N GLY A 208 -17.52 -1.65 -47.26
CA GLY A 208 -18.11 -1.89 -48.57
C GLY A 208 -19.51 -2.47 -48.50
N ALA A 209 -20.19 -2.40 -49.64
CA ALA A 209 -21.51 -2.97 -49.82
C ALA A 209 -21.59 -4.48 -49.62
N SER A 210 -22.72 -4.94 -49.09
CA SER A 210 -23.09 -6.35 -48.95
C SER A 210 -24.60 -6.53 -49.15
N THR A 211 -25.11 -7.76 -49.07
CA THR A 211 -26.56 -8.01 -49.08
C THR A 211 -27.19 -7.59 -47.76
N ASN A 212 -28.20 -6.72 -47.82
CA ASN A 212 -28.87 -6.21 -46.63
C ASN A 212 -29.42 -7.32 -45.71
N CYS A 213 -29.24 -7.14 -44.39
CA CYS A 213 -30.00 -7.89 -43.39
C CYS A 213 -31.25 -7.08 -42.97
N ALA A 214 -32.02 -7.61 -42.02
CA ALA A 214 -33.13 -6.87 -41.41
C ALA A 214 -32.66 -5.61 -40.67
N SER A 215 -31.49 -5.70 -40.04
CA SER A 215 -30.66 -4.59 -39.59
C SER A 215 -29.18 -5.01 -39.60
N GLY A 216 -28.30 -4.09 -40.01
CA GLY A 216 -26.93 -4.38 -40.43
C GLY A 216 -26.86 -5.16 -41.76
N PRO A 217 -25.67 -5.57 -42.23
CA PRO A 217 -24.43 -5.64 -41.47
C PRO A 217 -23.64 -4.33 -41.53
N MET A 218 -23.07 -3.92 -40.40
CA MET A 218 -22.33 -2.67 -40.26
C MET A 218 -21.07 -2.83 -39.39
N GLY A 219 -20.13 -1.88 -39.50
CA GLY A 219 -18.89 -1.85 -38.71
C GLY A 219 -18.66 -0.52 -37.99
N VAL A 220 -18.07 -0.60 -36.80
CA VAL A 220 -17.57 0.55 -36.04
C VAL A 220 -16.05 0.47 -35.98
N ALA A 221 -15.38 1.47 -36.54
CA ALA A 221 -13.94 1.56 -36.56
C ALA A 221 -13.43 2.68 -35.65
N PHE A 222 -12.27 2.42 -35.04
CA PHE A 222 -11.49 3.33 -34.23
C PHE A 222 -10.20 3.69 -34.97
N MET A 223 -9.94 4.98 -35.01
CA MET A 223 -8.74 5.61 -35.56
C MET A 223 -7.82 5.94 -34.39
N GLU A 224 -7.12 4.93 -33.88
CA GLU A 224 -6.21 5.06 -32.75
C GLU A 224 -5.16 6.13 -33.05
N ASN A 225 -4.99 7.03 -32.09
CA ASN A 225 -4.08 8.18 -32.13
C ASN A 225 -4.36 9.19 -33.27
N ALA A 226 -5.47 9.08 -33.98
CA ALA A 226 -5.86 10.12 -34.95
C ALA A 226 -6.66 11.24 -34.26
N THR A 227 -6.44 12.48 -34.69
CA THR A 227 -7.24 13.65 -34.30
C THR A 227 -7.97 14.28 -35.48
N SER A 228 -7.77 13.75 -36.68
CA SER A 228 -8.50 14.17 -37.88
C SER A 228 -8.61 13.05 -38.92
N ALA A 229 -9.68 13.10 -39.70
CA ALA A 229 -9.91 12.21 -40.84
C ALA A 229 -10.69 12.91 -41.96
N ALA A 230 -10.42 12.54 -43.20
CA ALA A 230 -11.27 12.84 -44.35
C ALA A 230 -12.29 11.70 -44.52
N VAL A 231 -13.57 12.02 -44.48
CA VAL A 231 -14.68 11.07 -44.55
C VAL A 231 -15.35 11.20 -45.91
N GLU A 232 -15.60 10.06 -46.55
CA GLU A 232 -16.34 9.96 -47.80
C GLU A 232 -17.37 8.83 -47.69
N PHE A 233 -18.60 9.08 -48.13
CA PHE A 233 -19.59 8.02 -48.26
C PHE A 233 -20.46 8.23 -49.50
N ARG A 234 -21.03 7.13 -49.99
CA ARG A 234 -21.92 7.12 -51.13
C ARG A 234 -23.10 6.20 -50.85
N GLY A 235 -24.31 6.77 -50.91
CA GLY A 235 -25.56 6.01 -50.98
C GLY A 235 -25.90 5.62 -52.43
N GLY A 236 -26.64 4.54 -52.64
CA GLY A 236 -27.44 4.25 -53.83
C GLY A 236 -28.79 4.97 -53.74
N GLY A 237 -29.27 5.13 -52.50
CA GLY A 237 -30.22 6.16 -52.06
C GLY A 237 -29.57 7.13 -51.08
N GLY A 238 -30.04 7.13 -49.84
CA GLY A 238 -29.38 7.78 -48.70
C GLY A 238 -28.39 6.85 -48.02
N SER A 239 -27.26 7.37 -47.55
CA SER A 239 -26.31 6.68 -46.67
C SER A 239 -25.84 7.67 -45.61
N ALA A 240 -25.51 7.18 -44.42
CA ALA A 240 -25.13 8.01 -43.30
C ALA A 240 -23.90 7.47 -42.56
N VAL A 241 -23.14 8.38 -41.97
CA VAL A 241 -22.00 8.09 -41.12
C VAL A 241 -22.22 8.67 -39.73
N ALA A 242 -21.83 7.95 -38.69
CA ALA A 242 -21.73 8.50 -37.35
C ALA A 242 -20.26 8.70 -36.96
N LEU A 243 -19.99 9.78 -36.24
CA LEU A 243 -18.64 10.18 -35.84
C LEU A 243 -18.59 10.42 -34.34
N GLY A 244 -17.48 10.02 -33.74
CA GLY A 244 -17.28 10.17 -32.31
C GLY A 244 -15.81 10.35 -31.95
N VAL A 245 -15.58 10.55 -30.66
CA VAL A 245 -14.27 10.35 -30.04
C VAL A 245 -14.38 9.20 -29.06
N PHE A 246 -13.27 8.50 -28.85
CA PHE A 246 -13.17 7.51 -27.79
C PHE A 246 -12.57 8.18 -26.56
N ILE A 247 -13.23 8.00 -25.42
CA ILE A 247 -12.77 8.50 -24.13
C ILE A 247 -12.87 7.33 -23.15
N VAL A 248 -11.75 6.99 -22.53
CA VAL A 248 -11.78 6.18 -21.32
C VAL A 248 -11.85 7.15 -20.14
N ASP A 249 -13.00 7.19 -19.47
CA ASP A 249 -13.13 7.83 -18.16
C ASP A 249 -12.56 6.87 -17.12
N ALA A 250 -11.23 6.74 -17.14
CA ALA A 250 -10.49 6.02 -16.13
C ALA A 250 -9.41 6.96 -15.62
N SER A 251 -9.59 7.41 -14.39
CA SER A 251 -8.53 8.05 -13.63
C SER A 251 -8.28 7.22 -12.40
N ASP A 252 -7.03 7.07 -12.06
CA ASP A 252 -6.62 6.54 -10.77
C ASP A 252 -6.27 7.72 -9.82
N ARG A 253 -6.61 7.56 -8.54
CA ARG A 253 -6.69 8.59 -7.51
C ARG A 253 -6.40 8.00 -6.13
N GLY A 254 -5.24 8.31 -5.59
CA GLY A 254 -4.90 7.93 -4.21
C GLY A 254 -5.89 8.41 -3.15
N ASP A 255 -5.97 7.64 -2.08
CA ASP A 255 -7.07 7.66 -1.12
C ASP A 255 -6.62 8.01 0.32
N ALA A 256 -5.37 8.41 0.51
CA ALA A 256 -4.87 8.89 1.81
C ALA A 256 -5.78 10.00 2.36
N PRO A 257 -5.81 10.25 3.69
CA PRO A 257 -6.72 11.24 4.27
C PRO A 257 -6.73 12.59 3.52
N ALA A 258 -7.90 13.22 3.40
CA ALA A 258 -8.09 14.40 2.53
C ALA A 258 -7.08 15.56 2.75
N SER A 259 -6.43 15.65 3.92
CA SER A 259 -5.37 16.63 4.19
C SER A 259 -4.13 16.45 3.31
N TYR A 260 -3.83 15.22 2.85
CA TYR A 260 -2.71 14.90 1.96
C TYR A 260 -2.93 15.35 0.51
N GLY A 261 -4.13 15.84 0.20
CA GLY A 261 -4.51 16.40 -1.08
C GLY A 261 -4.70 15.35 -2.18
N GLU A 262 -5.14 15.83 -3.35
CA GLU A 262 -5.67 15.02 -4.45
C GLU A 262 -4.63 14.81 -5.58
N PRO A 263 -4.06 13.61 -5.72
CA PRO A 263 -3.36 13.19 -6.92
C PRO A 263 -4.37 12.63 -7.93
N VAL A 264 -4.10 12.82 -9.22
CA VAL A 264 -4.92 12.22 -10.28
C VAL A 264 -4.01 11.72 -11.38
N HIS A 265 -4.18 10.48 -11.81
CA HIS A 265 -3.53 9.91 -12.98
C HIS A 265 -4.59 9.54 -14.00
N LEU A 266 -4.46 10.05 -15.23
CA LEU A 266 -5.38 9.69 -16.30
C LEU A 266 -4.89 8.38 -16.92
N SER A 267 -5.62 7.29 -16.73
CA SER A 267 -5.21 5.94 -17.14
C SER A 267 -5.25 5.82 -18.68
N GLN A 268 -4.09 5.85 -19.35
CA GLN A 268 -4.03 5.68 -20.81
C GLN A 268 -4.07 4.20 -21.19
N PHE A 269 -5.28 3.67 -21.39
CA PHE A 269 -5.45 2.33 -21.91
C PHE A 269 -4.89 2.22 -23.32
N THR A 270 -4.24 1.10 -23.61
CA THR A 270 -3.77 0.78 -24.96
C THR A 270 -4.75 -0.17 -25.63
N TRP A 271 -4.55 -0.45 -26.92
CA TRP A 271 -5.45 -1.32 -27.68
C TRP A 271 -4.75 -2.57 -28.21
N SER A 272 -5.45 -3.70 -28.15
CA SER A 272 -5.07 -4.96 -28.80
C SER A 272 -6.14 -5.43 -29.79
N GLY A 273 -5.74 -6.19 -30.81
CA GLY A 273 -6.66 -6.77 -31.79
C GLY A 273 -7.37 -5.75 -32.70
N GLY A 274 -8.33 -6.25 -33.48
CA GLY A 274 -9.17 -5.48 -34.41
C GLY A 274 -8.46 -4.87 -35.61
N THR A 275 -7.17 -5.12 -35.81
CA THR A 275 -6.41 -4.60 -36.96
C THR A 275 -6.74 -5.36 -38.24
N LEU A 276 -6.55 -4.71 -39.40
CA LEU A 276 -6.73 -5.32 -40.71
C LEU A 276 -5.41 -5.37 -41.47
N THR A 277 -5.30 -6.35 -42.37
CA THR A 277 -4.19 -6.41 -43.33
C THR A 277 -4.47 -5.48 -44.51
N ALA A 278 -3.55 -4.57 -44.79
CA ALA A 278 -3.68 -3.65 -45.92
C ALA A 278 -3.64 -4.39 -47.26
N GLY A 279 -4.45 -3.95 -48.22
CA GLY A 279 -4.51 -4.51 -49.58
C GLY A 279 -5.44 -5.73 -49.74
N THR A 280 -6.09 -6.17 -48.65
CA THR A 280 -7.07 -7.26 -48.66
C THR A 280 -8.42 -6.80 -48.13
N THR A 281 -9.51 -7.29 -48.72
CA THR A 281 -10.86 -7.15 -48.16
C THR A 281 -11.11 -8.24 -47.13
N THR A 282 -11.45 -7.83 -45.90
CA THR A 282 -11.74 -8.71 -44.76
C THR A 282 -13.23 -8.61 -44.42
N ASP A 283 -13.94 -9.72 -44.32
CA ASP A 283 -15.28 -9.72 -43.72
C ASP A 283 -15.14 -9.61 -42.20
N ILE A 284 -15.51 -8.45 -41.64
CA ILE A 284 -15.39 -8.21 -40.21
C ILE A 284 -16.46 -8.94 -39.40
N ASN A 285 -17.46 -9.60 -39.99
CA ASN A 285 -18.41 -10.45 -39.28
C ASN A 285 -18.04 -11.95 -39.32
N ALA A 286 -16.95 -12.30 -40.01
CA ALA A 286 -16.45 -13.67 -40.03
C ALA A 286 -16.03 -14.12 -38.63
N SER A 287 -16.25 -15.41 -38.32
CA SER A 287 -15.94 -15.99 -37.01
C SER A 287 -14.44 -15.94 -36.65
N GLY A 288 -13.56 -15.82 -37.65
CA GLY A 288 -12.12 -15.68 -37.46
C GLY A 288 -11.63 -14.25 -37.22
N PHE A 289 -12.50 -13.24 -37.29
CA PHE A 289 -12.14 -11.85 -37.03
C PHE A 289 -12.37 -11.49 -35.56
N THR A 290 -11.28 -11.15 -34.85
CA THR A 290 -11.30 -10.71 -33.46
C THR A 290 -11.36 -9.18 -33.39
N LEU A 291 -12.42 -8.65 -32.77
CA LEU A 291 -12.56 -7.22 -32.52
C LEU A 291 -11.47 -6.70 -31.57
N ALA A 292 -11.22 -5.40 -31.59
CA ALA A 292 -10.28 -4.77 -30.67
C ALA A 292 -10.80 -4.79 -29.23
N SER A 293 -9.86 -4.79 -28.29
CA SER A 293 -10.09 -4.74 -26.84
C SER A 293 -9.11 -3.77 -26.19
N LEU A 294 -9.56 -3.11 -25.14
CA LEU A 294 -8.71 -2.30 -24.28
C LEU A 294 -7.72 -3.21 -23.54
N VAL A 295 -6.50 -2.70 -23.36
CA VAL A 295 -5.41 -3.31 -22.61
C VAL A 295 -5.01 -2.32 -21.53
N PRO A 296 -4.76 -2.77 -20.28
CA PRO A 296 -4.33 -1.90 -19.20
C PRO A 296 -3.14 -1.01 -19.59
N PRO A 297 -3.01 0.18 -18.98
CA PRO A 297 -1.90 1.08 -19.22
C PRO A 297 -0.54 0.39 -19.03
N SER A 298 0.42 0.73 -19.90
CA SER A 298 1.79 0.22 -19.84
C SER A 298 2.62 0.84 -18.72
N THR A 299 2.16 1.97 -18.18
CA THR A 299 2.80 2.70 -17.09
C THR A 299 1.89 2.62 -15.89
N ARG A 300 2.29 1.86 -14.87
CA ARG A 300 1.55 1.66 -13.62
C ARG A 300 2.47 1.05 -12.55
N LEU A 301 2.13 1.21 -11.30
CA LEU A 301 2.64 0.45 -10.18
C LEU A 301 2.03 -0.97 -10.23
N GLY A 302 2.69 -1.91 -9.55
CA GLY A 302 2.37 -3.34 -9.56
C GLY A 302 1.83 -3.94 -10.87
N ASN A 303 0.72 -4.67 -10.78
CA ASN A 303 0.08 -5.37 -11.90
C ASN A 303 -1.34 -4.90 -12.17
N ALA A 304 -2.09 -4.60 -11.13
CA ALA A 304 -3.44 -4.07 -11.21
C ALA A 304 -3.39 -2.58 -11.58
N LEU A 305 -4.58 -2.05 -11.86
CA LEU A 305 -4.88 -0.64 -12.02
C LEU A 305 -6.40 -0.63 -12.06
N ASP A 306 -7.01 0.05 -11.12
CA ASP A 306 -8.42 0.36 -11.22
C ASP A 306 -8.63 1.86 -11.48
N SER A 307 -9.86 2.31 -11.28
CA SER A 307 -10.22 3.65 -11.77
C SER A 307 -11.43 4.17 -11.02
N GLU A 308 -11.30 5.38 -10.48
CA GLU A 308 -12.27 5.96 -9.58
C GLU A 308 -12.83 7.24 -10.20
N ALA A 309 -14.16 7.31 -10.23
CA ALA A 309 -14.84 8.52 -10.67
C ALA A 309 -14.68 9.69 -9.68
N ASN A 310 -14.37 9.40 -8.40
CA ASN A 310 -14.14 10.38 -7.34
C ASN A 310 -13.07 9.86 -6.39
N THR A 311 -12.28 10.76 -5.80
CA THR A 311 -11.24 10.37 -4.84
C THR A 311 -11.85 9.78 -3.55
N PRO A 312 -11.51 8.53 -3.17
CA PRO A 312 -12.15 7.84 -2.07
C PRO A 312 -11.42 8.05 -0.73
N PHE A 313 -11.09 9.29 -0.36
CA PHE A 313 -10.33 9.59 0.86
C PHE A 313 -10.79 8.80 2.09
N SER A 314 -9.86 8.10 2.72
CA SER A 314 -10.10 7.21 3.85
C SER A 314 -9.14 7.54 5.01
N ALA A 315 -9.46 7.04 6.21
CA ALA A 315 -8.60 7.27 7.38
C ALA A 315 -7.37 6.36 7.42
N ASN A 316 -7.41 5.24 6.68
CA ASN A 316 -6.37 4.22 6.69
C ASN A 316 -5.70 4.05 5.33
N ALA A 317 -6.06 4.86 4.32
CA ALA A 317 -5.69 4.60 2.92
C ALA A 317 -6.18 3.18 2.50
N ASP A 318 -7.49 2.95 2.63
CA ASP A 318 -8.22 1.72 2.26
C ASP A 318 -9.57 1.98 1.52
N GLY A 319 -9.71 3.16 0.93
CA GLY A 319 -10.96 3.70 0.40
C GLY A 319 -11.28 3.22 -1.01
N ASP A 320 -10.28 3.18 -1.88
CA ASP A 320 -10.27 2.55 -3.22
C ASP A 320 -10.11 1.04 -3.15
N ASP A 321 -9.47 0.46 -2.11
CA ASP A 321 -9.44 -1.00 -1.86
C ASP A 321 -10.85 -1.65 -1.91
N LEU A 322 -11.87 -0.85 -1.59
CA LEU A 322 -13.27 -1.26 -1.51
C LEU A 322 -14.07 -0.94 -2.80
N VAL A 323 -13.45 -0.26 -3.77
CA VAL A 323 -14.07 0.33 -4.96
C VAL A 323 -13.22 0.09 -6.22
N GLY A 324 -13.07 -1.17 -6.60
CA GLY A 324 -12.38 -1.54 -7.83
C GLY A 324 -11.90 -2.97 -7.69
N THR A 325 -11.82 -3.71 -8.79
CA THR A 325 -11.29 -5.09 -8.73
C THR A 325 -10.55 -5.43 -10.03
N PRO A 326 -9.33 -5.98 -9.94
CA PRO A 326 -8.53 -6.20 -8.73
C PRO A 326 -8.03 -4.88 -8.12
N ASP A 327 -7.95 -4.86 -6.79
CA ASP A 327 -7.31 -3.82 -5.95
C ASP A 327 -5.89 -3.54 -6.46
N ASP A 328 -5.59 -2.26 -6.67
CA ASP A 328 -4.36 -1.77 -7.28
C ASP A 328 -3.32 -1.27 -6.28
N GLU A 329 -3.57 -1.39 -4.97
CA GLU A 329 -2.56 -1.27 -3.90
C GLU A 329 -1.56 -2.46 -3.90
N ASP A 330 -1.00 -2.78 -5.06
CA ASP A 330 -0.16 -3.94 -5.36
C ASP A 330 1.30 -3.60 -5.69
N ALA A 331 1.73 -2.35 -5.45
CA ALA A 331 3.15 -1.95 -5.48
C ALA A 331 4.01 -2.75 -4.49
N PHE A 332 3.45 -3.20 -3.37
CA PHE A 332 4.20 -3.98 -2.37
C PHE A 332 3.63 -5.39 -2.21
N ALA A 333 4.53 -6.38 -2.11
CA ALA A 333 4.14 -7.77 -1.90
C ALA A 333 3.49 -8.06 -0.52
N ALA A 334 3.59 -7.11 0.42
CA ALA A 334 2.98 -7.16 1.74
C ALA A 334 2.84 -5.74 2.31
N PRO A 335 1.90 -5.50 3.24
CA PRO A 335 1.74 -4.21 3.90
C PRO A 335 3.04 -3.74 4.56
N LEU A 336 3.33 -2.45 4.48
CA LEU A 336 4.58 -1.85 5.00
C LEU A 336 4.74 -2.01 6.52
N GLY A 337 3.64 -2.04 7.27
CA GLY A 337 3.65 -2.26 8.71
C GLY A 337 4.44 -1.19 9.46
N THR A 338 5.28 -1.59 10.42
CA THR A 338 6.14 -0.67 11.18
C THR A 338 7.53 -0.56 10.57
N ILE A 339 7.96 0.66 10.25
CA ILE A 339 9.28 0.95 9.71
C ILE A 339 10.17 1.65 10.75
N ALA A 340 11.48 1.39 10.69
CA ALA A 340 12.46 2.10 11.51
C ALA A 340 12.84 3.44 10.84
N ALA A 341 12.17 4.51 11.24
CA ALA A 341 12.41 5.87 10.76
C ALA A 341 13.34 6.63 11.73
N LEU A 342 14.62 6.26 11.72
CA LEU A 342 15.62 6.86 12.62
C LEU A 342 16.09 8.22 12.07
N PRO A 343 15.98 9.33 12.83
CA PRO A 343 16.42 10.66 12.40
C PRO A 343 17.83 10.69 11.80
N GLY A 344 17.95 11.24 10.59
CA GLY A 344 19.21 11.41 9.85
C GLY A 344 19.73 10.15 9.15
N GLN A 345 19.07 9.00 9.29
CA GLN A 345 19.42 7.77 8.59
C GLN A 345 18.71 7.69 7.23
N THR A 346 19.26 6.89 6.31
CA THR A 346 18.58 6.56 5.06
C THR A 346 17.53 5.48 5.33
N TYR A 347 16.28 5.75 4.95
CA TYR A 347 15.25 4.73 4.79
C TYR A 347 15.16 4.34 3.31
N THR A 348 15.16 3.04 3.03
CA THR A 348 14.95 2.48 1.69
C THR A 348 13.67 1.66 1.72
N SER A 349 12.74 1.91 0.78
CA SER A 349 11.51 1.13 0.68
C SER A 349 11.82 -0.35 0.41
N PRO A 350 10.89 -1.26 0.73
CA PRO A 350 10.82 -2.55 0.05
C PRO A 350 10.78 -2.37 -1.48
N ALA A 351 10.95 -3.47 -2.20
CA ALA A 351 10.86 -3.47 -3.65
C ALA A 351 9.45 -3.05 -4.09
N VAL A 352 9.36 -1.91 -4.78
CA VAL A 352 8.15 -1.35 -5.39
C VAL A 352 7.98 -2.01 -6.75
N ALA A 353 6.95 -2.83 -6.92
CA ALA A 353 6.58 -3.40 -8.19
C ALA A 353 6.03 -2.32 -9.12
N CYS A 354 6.34 -2.44 -10.41
CA CYS A 354 5.88 -1.50 -11.43
C CYS A 354 5.95 -2.10 -12.83
N THR A 355 5.14 -1.57 -13.73
CA THR A 355 5.18 -1.79 -15.18
C THR A 355 5.43 -0.45 -15.89
N GLY A 356 6.40 -0.41 -16.80
CA GLY A 356 6.83 0.82 -17.47
C GLY A 356 7.06 0.69 -18.98
N PRO A 357 7.39 1.81 -19.66
CA PRO A 357 8.31 2.83 -19.15
C PRO A 357 7.66 3.98 -18.36
N GLY A 358 8.13 4.24 -17.14
CA GLY A 358 7.71 5.39 -16.32
C GLY A 358 8.65 5.70 -15.16
N THR A 359 8.68 6.94 -14.68
CA THR A 359 9.45 7.34 -13.50
C THR A 359 8.59 7.15 -12.25
N VAL A 360 9.15 6.53 -11.20
CA VAL A 360 8.49 6.37 -9.90
C VAL A 360 9.02 7.42 -8.92
N ARG A 361 8.12 8.04 -8.16
CA ARG A 361 8.43 8.90 -7.01
C ARG A 361 7.59 8.48 -5.82
N GLY A 362 8.07 8.79 -4.62
CA GLY A 362 7.26 8.59 -3.43
C GLY A 362 7.47 9.66 -2.37
N TRP A 363 6.47 9.81 -1.51
CA TRP A 363 6.45 10.70 -0.36
C TRP A 363 6.12 9.93 0.90
N ILE A 364 6.71 10.32 2.03
CA ILE A 364 6.35 9.82 3.35
C ILE A 364 6.21 11.02 4.27
N ASP A 365 5.05 11.17 4.90
CA ASP A 365 4.83 12.18 5.94
C ASP A 365 5.57 11.73 7.20
N PHE A 366 6.78 12.21 7.40
CA PHE A 366 7.60 11.79 8.53
C PHE A 366 7.20 12.53 9.80
N ASN A 367 6.82 13.80 9.69
CA ASN A 367 6.56 14.66 10.83
C ASN A 367 5.12 14.49 11.39
N ARG A 368 4.26 13.78 10.66
CA ARG A 368 2.85 13.46 10.94
C ARG A 368 1.96 14.70 11.04
N ASP A 369 2.19 15.70 10.21
CA ASP A 369 1.39 16.93 10.18
C ASP A 369 0.20 16.90 9.21
N GLY A 370 0.07 15.82 8.43
CA GLY A 370 -1.06 15.60 7.55
C GLY A 370 -0.86 16.06 6.12
N ASP A 371 0.36 16.42 5.72
CA ASP A 371 0.71 16.68 4.33
C ASP A 371 2.09 16.09 3.92
N PHE A 372 2.52 16.36 2.68
CA PHE A 372 3.78 15.85 2.10
C PHE A 372 4.72 16.99 1.64
N ASN A 373 4.50 18.21 2.14
CA ASN A 373 5.12 19.43 1.62
C ASN A 373 6.49 19.72 2.25
N ASP A 374 6.93 18.87 3.17
CA ASP A 374 8.09 19.15 4.00
C ASP A 374 9.42 18.68 3.38
N PRO A 375 10.54 19.39 3.64
CA PRO A 375 11.85 18.95 3.19
C PRO A 375 12.23 17.58 3.76
N GLY A 376 12.53 16.63 2.88
CA GLY A 376 12.95 15.28 3.24
C GLY A 376 11.83 14.23 3.14
N GLU A 377 10.59 14.65 2.85
CA GLU A 377 9.45 13.74 2.70
C GLU A 377 9.36 13.14 1.30
N VAL A 378 9.89 13.82 0.28
CA VAL A 378 10.05 13.27 -1.07
C VAL A 378 11.27 12.34 -1.17
N SER A 379 11.13 11.27 -1.96
CA SER A 379 12.23 10.36 -2.25
C SER A 379 13.39 11.11 -2.92
N SER A 380 14.59 10.88 -2.40
CA SER A 380 15.86 11.43 -2.87
C SER A 380 16.27 10.93 -4.27
N ASN A 381 15.69 9.80 -4.71
CA ASN A 381 15.84 9.24 -6.04
C ASN A 381 14.47 9.09 -6.72
N SER A 382 14.48 9.01 -8.05
CA SER A 382 13.29 8.81 -8.89
C SER A 382 13.63 7.81 -10.01
N PRO A 383 13.70 6.51 -9.70
CA PRO A 383 14.09 5.48 -10.66
C PRO A 383 13.07 5.36 -11.79
N THR A 384 13.54 4.94 -12.97
CA THR A 384 12.67 4.62 -14.11
C THR A 384 12.36 3.13 -14.10
N CYS A 385 11.08 2.79 -14.05
CA CYS A 385 10.58 1.47 -14.31
C CYS A 385 10.62 1.17 -15.80
N THR A 386 11.12 0.00 -16.21
CA THR A 386 11.16 -0.44 -17.61
C THR A 386 10.67 -1.87 -17.73
N GLY A 387 9.67 -2.12 -18.58
CA GLY A 387 8.96 -3.40 -18.58
C GLY A 387 8.30 -3.65 -17.22
N THR A 388 8.03 -4.91 -16.90
CA THR A 388 7.58 -5.31 -15.56
C THR A 388 8.80 -5.60 -14.69
N SER A 389 9.00 -4.82 -13.63
CA SER A 389 10.19 -4.88 -12.78
C SER A 389 9.89 -4.44 -11.35
N THR A 390 10.94 -4.25 -10.55
CA THR A 390 10.86 -3.62 -9.23
C THR A 390 11.90 -2.52 -9.10
N VAL A 391 11.57 -1.48 -8.36
CA VAL A 391 12.47 -0.37 -8.01
C VAL A 391 12.50 -0.16 -6.49
N ALA A 392 13.47 0.62 -6.00
CA ALA A 392 13.51 1.02 -4.60
C ALA A 392 13.67 2.53 -4.48
N LEU A 393 12.94 3.12 -3.55
CA LEU A 393 12.97 4.54 -3.23
C LEU A 393 13.75 4.77 -1.93
N ASN A 394 14.44 5.90 -1.83
CA ASN A 394 15.30 6.26 -0.72
C ASN A 394 14.93 7.63 -0.15
N TRP A 395 14.86 7.73 1.17
CA TRP A 395 14.65 8.97 1.90
C TRP A 395 15.77 9.17 2.90
N THR A 396 16.12 10.43 3.16
CA THR A 396 16.88 10.76 4.38
C THR A 396 15.85 11.16 5.42
N VAL A 397 15.69 10.35 6.47
CA VAL A 397 14.67 10.58 7.49
C VAL A 397 14.93 11.94 8.16
N PRO A 398 13.97 12.88 8.12
CA PRO A 398 14.16 14.22 8.66
C PRO A 398 14.23 14.20 10.19
N ALA A 399 14.85 15.23 10.77
CA ALA A 399 14.99 15.37 12.22
C ALA A 399 13.64 15.61 12.93
N THR A 400 12.63 16.06 12.19
CA THR A 400 11.26 16.34 12.64
C THR A 400 10.38 15.08 12.74
N VAL A 401 10.90 13.90 12.38
CA VAL A 401 10.14 12.66 12.37
C VAL A 401 9.45 12.37 13.71
N GLN A 402 8.20 11.93 13.65
CA GLN A 402 7.39 11.55 14.80
C GLN A 402 6.96 10.09 14.72
N SER A 403 6.90 9.40 15.86
CA SER A 403 6.41 8.02 15.89
C SER A 403 4.89 7.96 15.69
N GLY A 404 4.38 6.91 15.03
CA GLY A 404 2.95 6.62 14.87
C GLY A 404 2.51 6.38 13.41
N LEU A 405 1.21 6.22 13.20
CA LEU A 405 0.62 6.00 11.86
C LEU A 405 0.88 7.22 10.96
N SER A 406 1.31 6.94 9.74
CA SER A 406 1.51 7.88 8.64
C SER A 406 1.25 7.17 7.30
N PHE A 407 1.47 7.86 6.19
CA PHE A 407 1.17 7.40 4.84
C PHE A 407 2.37 7.56 3.92
N MET A 408 2.47 6.65 2.95
CA MET A 408 3.39 6.73 1.84
C MET A 408 2.59 6.85 0.56
N ARG A 409 2.78 7.95 -0.18
CA ARG A 409 2.24 8.07 -1.53
C ARG A 409 3.27 7.64 -2.54
N LEU A 410 2.89 6.77 -3.47
CA LEU A 410 3.67 6.42 -4.65
C LEU A 410 3.02 7.05 -5.89
N ARG A 411 3.81 7.55 -6.82
CA ARG A 411 3.31 8.01 -8.13
C ARG A 411 4.23 7.52 -9.23
N ILE A 412 3.66 7.03 -10.33
CA ILE A 412 4.39 6.71 -11.56
C ILE A 412 3.80 7.48 -12.75
N ALA A 413 4.65 7.98 -13.65
CA ALA A 413 4.20 8.56 -14.92
C ALA A 413 5.31 8.49 -15.98
N SER A 414 4.97 8.50 -17.27
CA SER A 414 5.99 8.58 -18.34
C SER A 414 6.69 9.95 -18.36
N ASN A 415 6.00 11.00 -17.91
CA ASN A 415 6.55 12.34 -17.77
C ASN A 415 6.81 12.69 -16.28
N ALA A 416 8.06 12.58 -15.86
CA ALA A 416 8.49 12.87 -14.49
C ALA A 416 8.15 14.29 -13.99
N ALA A 417 7.93 15.26 -14.88
CA ALA A 417 7.55 16.62 -14.48
C ALA A 417 6.10 16.69 -13.96
N GLN A 418 5.22 15.79 -14.38
CA GLN A 418 3.81 15.76 -13.96
C GLN A 418 3.63 15.19 -12.54
N ILE A 419 4.59 14.39 -12.10
CA ILE A 419 4.64 13.81 -10.75
C ILE A 419 5.73 14.48 -9.89
N ALA A 420 6.12 15.72 -10.18
CA ALA A 420 7.11 16.43 -9.38
C ALA A 420 6.59 16.80 -7.97
N THR A 421 5.27 16.81 -7.79
CA THR A 421 4.55 17.12 -6.55
C THR A 421 3.71 15.93 -6.08
N PRO A 422 3.39 15.82 -4.78
CA PRO A 422 2.56 14.74 -4.24
C PRO A 422 1.09 14.82 -4.68
N ILE A 423 0.69 15.95 -5.25
CA ILE A 423 -0.68 16.25 -5.72
C ILE A 423 -0.65 16.69 -7.20
N GLY A 424 -1.84 16.83 -7.79
CA GLY A 424 -2.02 17.33 -9.16
C GLY A 424 -2.09 16.22 -10.21
N THR A 425 -2.38 16.60 -11.45
CA THR A 425 -2.73 15.66 -12.52
C THR A 425 -1.53 15.22 -13.36
N ALA A 426 -1.41 13.91 -13.59
CA ALA A 426 -0.58 13.31 -14.62
C ALA A 426 -1.43 12.76 -15.77
N ASN A 427 -0.89 12.79 -16.98
CA ASN A 427 -1.64 12.37 -18.18
C ASN A 427 -1.61 10.86 -18.40
N ASP A 428 -0.82 10.13 -17.62
CA ASP A 428 -0.67 8.67 -17.63
C ASP A 428 -0.15 8.20 -16.26
N GLY A 429 -0.07 6.89 -16.08
CA GLY A 429 0.48 6.29 -14.88
C GLY A 429 -0.58 6.01 -13.81
N GLU A 430 -0.12 5.99 -12.56
CA GLU A 430 -0.91 5.60 -11.38
C GLU A 430 -0.34 6.25 -10.12
N VAL A 431 -1.14 6.28 -9.06
CA VAL A 431 -0.87 6.70 -7.71
C VAL A 431 -1.43 5.67 -6.72
N GLU A 432 -0.61 5.22 -5.78
CA GLU A 432 -1.03 4.33 -4.69
C GLU A 432 -0.66 4.99 -3.34
N ASP A 433 -1.50 4.80 -2.32
CA ASP A 433 -1.34 5.34 -0.97
C ASP A 433 -1.26 4.22 0.08
N HIS A 434 -0.09 4.06 0.69
CA HIS A 434 0.18 2.95 1.62
C HIS A 434 0.23 3.42 3.07
N PRO A 435 -0.53 2.80 4.01
CA PRO A 435 -0.37 3.08 5.43
C PRO A 435 0.91 2.46 5.99
N LEU A 436 1.61 3.22 6.84
CA LEU A 436 2.75 2.73 7.60
C LEU A 436 2.81 3.29 9.01
N THR A 437 3.50 2.59 9.92
CA THR A 437 3.79 3.09 11.26
C THR A 437 5.26 3.47 11.38
N LEU A 438 5.53 4.73 11.71
CA LEU A 438 6.85 5.24 11.97
C LEU A 438 7.29 4.89 13.39
N ALA A 439 8.43 4.22 13.51
CA ALA A 439 9.10 3.99 14.78
C ALA A 439 10.46 4.68 14.79
N THR A 440 10.65 5.63 15.71
CA THR A 440 11.84 6.50 15.73
C THR A 440 12.99 5.96 16.58
N ALA A 441 12.92 4.69 17.01
CA ALA A 441 13.98 3.99 17.71
C ALA A 441 14.01 2.51 17.34
N ARG A 442 15.12 1.84 17.66
CA ARG A 442 15.33 0.42 17.41
C ARG A 442 16.03 -0.23 18.60
N LEU A 443 15.55 -1.40 19.00
CA LEU A 443 16.13 -2.19 20.10
C LEU A 443 16.47 -3.60 19.62
N THR A 444 17.68 -4.04 19.93
CA THR A 444 18.10 -5.44 19.82
C THR A 444 18.32 -5.97 21.22
N LEU A 445 17.61 -7.04 21.61
CA LEU A 445 17.79 -7.68 22.91
C LEU A 445 18.59 -8.97 22.73
N VAL A 446 19.73 -9.04 23.41
CA VAL A 446 20.66 -10.16 23.35
C VAL A 446 20.70 -10.85 24.70
N LYS A 447 20.46 -12.16 24.71
CA LYS A 447 20.86 -13.02 25.82
C LYS A 447 22.34 -13.33 25.68
N GLN A 448 23.08 -13.17 26.78
CA GLN A 448 24.39 -13.76 26.96
C GLN A 448 24.39 -14.67 28.20
N VAL A 449 24.99 -15.85 28.08
CA VAL A 449 25.19 -16.78 29.19
C VAL A 449 26.68 -16.92 29.42
N ALA A 450 27.18 -16.21 30.42
CA ALA A 450 28.61 -16.20 30.75
C ALA A 450 29.03 -17.54 31.40
N ALA A 451 28.18 -18.13 32.23
CA ALA A 451 28.40 -19.44 32.82
C ALA A 451 27.06 -20.09 33.22
N ARG A 452 26.91 -21.38 32.94
CA ARG A 452 25.75 -22.19 33.32
C ARG A 452 26.03 -22.93 34.63
N ALA A 453 25.05 -22.99 35.52
CA ALA A 453 25.06 -23.84 36.69
C ALA A 453 24.74 -25.29 36.32
N ASN A 454 23.81 -25.49 35.39
CA ASN A 454 23.51 -26.78 34.77
C ASN A 454 23.51 -26.62 33.23
N ALA A 455 24.13 -27.56 32.53
CA ALA A 455 24.24 -27.55 31.07
C ALA A 455 22.86 -27.57 30.35
N ALA A 456 21.83 -28.11 31.01
CA ALA A 456 20.46 -28.17 30.49
C ALA A 456 19.65 -26.88 30.71
N ASP A 457 20.12 -25.96 31.55
CA ASP A 457 19.41 -24.70 31.78
C ASP A 457 19.36 -23.90 30.48
N GLN A 458 18.23 -23.27 30.17
CA GLN A 458 18.04 -22.39 29.02
C GLN A 458 17.38 -21.08 29.45
N PHE A 459 17.65 -20.00 28.71
CA PHE A 459 17.12 -18.68 29.02
C PHE A 459 16.45 -18.07 27.81
N THR A 460 15.36 -17.36 28.05
CA THR A 460 14.64 -16.58 27.05
C THR A 460 14.69 -15.11 27.44
N VAL A 461 15.12 -14.27 26.50
CA VAL A 461 14.90 -12.83 26.57
C VAL A 461 13.65 -12.45 25.79
N SER A 462 12.93 -11.44 26.26
CA SER A 462 11.76 -10.90 25.55
C SER A 462 11.71 -9.40 25.69
N LEU A 463 11.47 -8.69 24.59
CA LEU A 463 11.15 -7.28 24.60
C LEU A 463 9.63 -7.14 24.67
N LEU A 464 9.13 -6.50 25.72
CA LEU A 464 7.69 -6.30 25.92
C LEU A 464 7.32 -4.83 25.91
N GLN A 465 6.12 -4.55 25.38
CA GLN A 465 5.40 -3.33 25.63
C GLN A 465 4.16 -3.68 26.45
N SER A 466 4.12 -3.25 27.71
CA SER A 466 3.15 -3.76 28.69
C SER A 466 3.21 -5.29 28.75
N THR A 467 2.13 -6.00 28.39
CA THR A 467 2.07 -7.47 28.37
C THR A 467 2.38 -8.09 27.01
N SER A 468 2.44 -7.29 25.93
CA SER A 468 2.65 -7.78 24.57
C SER A 468 4.14 -8.02 24.29
N VAL A 469 4.47 -9.21 23.79
CA VAL A 469 5.84 -9.55 23.37
C VAL A 469 6.08 -9.07 21.95
N LEU A 470 6.98 -8.11 21.77
CA LEU A 470 7.38 -7.57 20.47
C LEU A 470 8.45 -8.44 19.79
N GLY A 471 9.26 -9.12 20.59
CA GLY A 471 10.19 -10.13 20.10
C GLY A 471 10.83 -10.89 21.24
N SER A 472 11.25 -12.12 20.95
CA SER A 472 11.88 -12.99 21.94
C SER A 472 12.95 -13.86 21.30
N ALA A 473 13.93 -14.27 22.10
CA ALA A 473 14.98 -15.17 21.67
C ALA A 473 15.41 -16.04 22.84
N ALA A 474 15.60 -17.33 22.58
CA ALA A 474 15.98 -18.31 23.59
C ALA A 474 17.32 -18.94 23.25
N THR A 475 18.13 -19.23 24.27
CA THR A 475 19.27 -20.12 24.08
C THR A 475 18.77 -21.53 23.83
N SER A 476 19.52 -22.32 23.07
CA SER A 476 19.21 -23.73 22.79
C SER A 476 20.45 -24.61 22.92
N GLY A 477 20.31 -25.77 23.54
CA GLY A 477 21.41 -26.72 23.72
C GLY A 477 22.59 -26.09 24.45
N SER A 478 23.79 -26.16 23.84
CA SER A 478 25.01 -25.56 24.38
C SER A 478 25.23 -24.09 23.96
N GLY A 479 24.30 -23.48 23.21
CA GLY A 479 24.43 -22.09 22.76
C GLY A 479 24.45 -21.11 23.92
N ASN A 480 25.41 -20.18 23.95
CA ASN A 480 25.57 -19.20 25.05
C ASN A 480 25.02 -17.81 24.71
N SER A 481 24.43 -17.65 23.54
CA SER A 481 23.83 -16.38 23.12
C SER A 481 22.55 -16.61 22.31
N ALA A 482 21.65 -15.65 22.36
CA ALA A 482 20.45 -15.58 21.53
C ALA A 482 20.10 -14.10 21.31
N SER A 483 19.57 -13.72 20.15
CA SER A 483 19.23 -12.34 19.83
C SER A 483 17.84 -12.26 19.23
N THR A 484 17.07 -11.24 19.61
CA THR A 484 15.76 -10.95 18.99
C THR A 484 15.88 -10.42 17.56
N GLY A 485 17.10 -10.12 17.11
CA GLY A 485 17.29 -9.20 15.99
C GLY A 485 16.84 -7.79 16.40
N ALA A 486 16.92 -6.88 15.43
CA ALA A 486 16.58 -5.48 15.67
C ALA A 486 15.07 -5.26 15.50
N ILE A 487 14.43 -4.66 16.50
CA ILE A 487 13.00 -4.42 16.55
C ILE A 487 12.76 -2.93 16.55
N ALA A 488 11.95 -2.44 15.59
CA ALA A 488 11.54 -1.04 15.55
C ALA A 488 10.58 -0.75 16.70
N VAL A 489 10.81 0.35 17.42
CA VAL A 489 10.05 0.76 18.60
C VAL A 489 9.85 2.27 18.66
N ASN A 490 8.78 2.70 19.31
CA ASN A 490 8.49 4.11 19.49
C ASN A 490 9.37 4.71 20.59
N ALA A 491 9.99 5.86 20.31
CA ALA A 491 10.70 6.63 21.33
C ALA A 491 9.73 7.18 22.39
N GLY A 492 10.23 7.45 23.59
CA GLY A 492 9.43 7.94 24.72
C GLY A 492 8.46 6.91 25.32
N THR A 493 8.35 5.72 24.72
CA THR A 493 7.50 4.63 25.21
C THR A 493 8.29 3.71 26.14
N GLY A 494 7.69 3.31 27.27
CA GLY A 494 8.32 2.38 28.21
C GLY A 494 8.21 0.92 27.75
N TYR A 495 9.34 0.23 27.69
CA TYR A 495 9.45 -1.21 27.39
C TYR A 495 10.00 -1.97 28.58
N SER A 496 9.68 -3.27 28.66
CA SER A 496 10.31 -4.20 29.58
C SER A 496 11.29 -5.09 28.82
N LEU A 497 12.55 -5.11 29.26
CA LEU A 497 13.55 -6.09 28.85
C LEU A 497 13.42 -7.26 29.82
N ARG A 498 12.83 -8.37 29.39
CA ARG A 498 12.59 -9.53 30.24
C ARG A 498 13.68 -10.57 30.06
N ASP A 499 14.06 -11.19 31.17
CA ASP A 499 14.83 -12.44 31.20
C ASP A 499 14.12 -13.50 32.03
N ALA A 500 14.07 -14.71 31.50
CA ALA A 500 13.41 -15.84 32.11
C ALA A 500 14.26 -17.10 31.94
N LEU A 501 14.30 -17.93 32.98
CA LEU A 501 14.70 -19.32 32.84
C LEU A 501 13.58 -20.05 32.09
N SER A 502 13.86 -20.55 30.89
CA SER A 502 12.86 -21.20 30.03
C SER A 502 12.90 -22.72 30.08
N ALA A 503 14.03 -23.29 30.48
CA ALA A 503 14.17 -24.72 30.79
C ALA A 503 15.31 -24.94 31.78
N GLY A 504 15.33 -26.11 32.43
CA GLY A 504 16.38 -26.49 33.37
C GLY A 504 15.89 -26.71 34.80
N ALA A 505 16.74 -27.36 35.61
CA ALA A 505 16.42 -27.72 36.98
C ALA A 505 16.96 -26.69 38.00
N THR A 506 17.86 -25.81 37.59
CA THR A 506 18.47 -24.84 38.50
C THR A 506 17.48 -23.71 38.80
N PRO A 507 17.18 -23.40 40.07
CA PRO A 507 16.35 -22.23 40.40
C PRO A 507 16.95 -20.94 39.81
N PHE A 508 16.13 -20.08 39.22
CA PHE A 508 16.62 -18.88 38.55
C PHE A 508 17.36 -17.91 39.49
N ALA A 509 17.08 -17.95 40.80
CA ALA A 509 17.80 -17.22 41.83
C ALA A 509 19.30 -17.58 41.93
N ARG A 510 19.73 -18.75 41.41
CA ARG A 510 21.14 -19.17 41.35
C ARG A 510 21.94 -18.49 40.24
N TYR A 511 21.31 -17.61 39.47
CA TYR A 511 21.97 -16.81 38.44
C TYR A 511 22.01 -15.34 38.86
N GLN A 512 23.21 -14.76 38.80
CA GLN A 512 23.40 -13.31 38.76
C GLN A 512 23.00 -12.82 37.37
N LYS A 513 22.21 -11.74 37.32
CA LYS A 513 21.76 -11.13 36.07
C LYS A 513 22.19 -9.67 36.02
N SER A 514 22.59 -9.22 34.85
CA SER A 514 22.85 -7.81 34.57
C SER A 514 22.36 -7.47 33.17
N VAL A 515 22.05 -6.19 32.95
CA VAL A 515 21.71 -5.66 31.63
C VAL A 515 22.63 -4.48 31.32
N ALA A 516 23.08 -4.39 30.09
CA ALA A 516 23.81 -3.23 29.58
C ALA A 516 23.34 -2.93 28.16
N CYS A 517 23.00 -1.67 27.89
CA CYS A 517 22.63 -1.20 26.56
C CYS A 517 23.74 -0.34 25.98
N VAL A 518 24.06 -0.56 24.70
CA VAL A 518 25.05 0.21 23.95
C VAL A 518 24.43 0.75 22.67
N ALA A 519 24.85 1.94 22.26
CA ALA A 519 24.49 2.52 20.98
C ALA A 519 25.20 1.79 19.84
N ASN A 520 24.44 1.39 18.82
CA ASN A 520 24.99 0.90 17.56
C ASN A 520 25.55 2.07 16.73
N ALA A 521 26.37 1.76 15.73
CA ALA A 521 26.91 2.77 14.82
C ALA A 521 25.76 3.53 14.12
N GLY A 522 25.81 4.86 14.12
CA GLY A 522 24.76 5.71 13.54
C GLY A 522 23.60 6.06 14.48
N SER A 523 23.54 5.47 15.68
CA SER A 523 22.59 5.90 16.72
C SER A 523 22.91 7.34 17.15
N SER A 524 21.90 8.21 17.16
CA SER A 524 22.03 9.64 17.49
C SER A 524 21.41 10.00 18.85
N GLY A 525 20.44 9.21 19.33
CA GLY A 525 19.82 9.43 20.63
C GLY A 525 20.75 9.08 21.80
N ALA A 526 20.62 9.79 22.92
CA ALA A 526 21.32 9.45 24.16
C ALA A 526 20.93 8.04 24.65
N VAL A 527 21.88 7.27 25.17
CA VAL A 527 21.62 5.90 25.66
C VAL A 527 20.93 5.97 27.03
N PRO A 528 19.66 5.53 27.17
CA PRO A 528 18.98 5.49 28.45
C PRO A 528 19.61 4.42 29.37
N THR A 529 19.55 4.67 30.68
CA THR A 529 19.94 3.67 31.68
C THR A 529 18.75 2.76 31.98
N PRO A 530 18.89 1.42 31.85
CA PRO A 530 17.85 0.49 32.28
C PRO A 530 17.49 0.69 33.77
N GLY A 531 16.21 0.55 34.11
CA GLY A 531 15.72 0.63 35.49
C GLY A 531 16.30 -0.48 36.38
N ALA A 532 15.99 -0.47 37.68
CA ALA A 532 16.38 -1.57 38.56
C ALA A 532 15.65 -2.88 38.16
N PRO A 533 16.29 -4.06 38.33
CA PRO A 533 15.61 -5.33 38.09
C PRO A 533 14.40 -5.46 39.00
N SER A 534 13.29 -5.95 38.44
CA SER A 534 12.07 -6.26 39.18
C SER A 534 11.63 -7.70 38.93
N GLY A 535 11.00 -8.32 39.95
CA GLY A 535 10.60 -9.72 39.92
C GLY A 535 11.67 -10.69 40.42
N ASN A 536 11.23 -11.87 40.89
CA ASN A 536 12.10 -12.95 41.37
C ASN A 536 12.22 -14.11 40.34
N GLY A 537 11.71 -13.89 39.12
CA GLY A 537 11.62 -14.88 38.05
C GLY A 537 10.21 -14.92 37.44
N PRO A 538 10.00 -14.45 36.19
CA PRO A 538 10.95 -13.72 35.33
C PRO A 538 11.48 -12.42 35.98
N VAL A 539 12.56 -11.87 35.44
CA VAL A 539 13.15 -10.58 35.85
C VAL A 539 13.00 -9.58 34.71
N ASP A 540 12.57 -8.36 35.04
CA ASP A 540 12.27 -7.29 34.10
C ASP A 540 13.10 -6.03 34.41
N TRP A 541 13.62 -5.40 33.37
CA TRP A 541 14.22 -4.06 33.41
C TRP A 541 13.42 -3.10 32.54
N SER A 542 12.96 -1.98 33.10
CA SER A 542 12.30 -0.94 32.32
C SER A 542 13.31 -0.17 31.48
N LEU A 543 12.99 0.12 30.22
CA LEU A 543 13.79 0.96 29.32
C LEU A 543 12.87 1.89 28.52
N THR A 544 13.20 3.17 28.44
CA THR A 544 12.50 4.13 27.57
C THR A 544 13.51 4.68 26.56
N PRO A 545 13.49 4.24 25.28
CA PRO A 545 14.39 4.74 24.25
C PRO A 545 14.05 6.19 23.87
N ASN A 546 15.09 6.95 23.51
CA ASN A 546 15.00 8.28 22.93
C ASN A 546 14.89 8.19 21.39
N ALA A 547 14.41 9.25 20.74
CA ALA A 547 14.40 9.32 19.28
C ALA A 547 15.83 9.20 18.72
N GLY A 548 15.99 8.46 17.62
CA GLY A 548 17.29 8.17 17.03
C GLY A 548 18.12 7.13 17.80
N ASN A 549 17.56 6.50 18.84
CA ASN A 549 18.21 5.35 19.46
C ASN A 549 18.19 4.15 18.53
N ASP A 550 19.37 3.59 18.30
CA ASP A 550 19.54 2.24 17.78
C ASP A 550 20.44 1.50 18.76
N LEU A 551 19.83 0.70 19.65
CA LEU A 551 20.53 0.12 20.80
C LEU A 551 20.59 -1.40 20.72
N THR A 552 21.71 -1.94 21.20
CA THR A 552 21.83 -3.35 21.57
C THR A 552 21.89 -3.46 23.09
N CYS A 553 20.86 -4.06 23.69
CA CYS A 553 20.79 -4.36 25.11
C CYS A 553 21.15 -5.83 25.35
N THR A 554 22.20 -6.09 26.12
CA THR A 554 22.65 -7.44 26.45
C THR A 554 22.28 -7.78 27.89
N ILE A 555 21.45 -8.80 28.07
CA ILE A 555 21.19 -9.40 29.38
C ILE A 555 22.12 -10.59 29.61
N THR A 556 23.01 -10.47 30.59
CA THR A 556 24.01 -11.48 30.91
C THR A 556 23.62 -12.28 32.15
N ASN A 557 23.59 -13.61 32.02
CA ASN A 557 23.41 -14.52 33.15
C ASN A 557 24.71 -15.23 33.44
N ARG A 558 25.06 -15.29 34.72
CA ARG A 558 26.19 -16.05 35.23
C ARG A 558 25.74 -16.86 36.44
N ALA A 559 26.07 -18.14 36.47
CA ALA A 559 25.90 -18.95 37.67
C ALA A 559 26.57 -18.26 38.88
N ALA A 560 25.85 -18.17 39.99
CA ALA A 560 26.37 -17.63 41.24
C ALA A 560 27.46 -18.54 41.79
N LEU A 561 28.62 -17.97 42.08
CA LEU A 561 29.77 -18.64 42.66
C LEU A 561 29.80 -18.38 44.16
N ILE A 562 29.18 -19.28 44.91
CA ILE A 562 29.11 -19.21 46.38
C ILE A 562 30.11 -20.22 46.94
N ALA A 563 30.99 -19.77 47.84
CA ALA A 563 31.89 -20.64 48.58
C ALA A 563 31.75 -20.35 50.07
N LEU A 564 31.18 -21.30 50.81
CA LEU A 564 30.98 -21.19 52.25
C LEU A 564 32.04 -22.02 52.98
N GLN A 565 32.62 -21.44 54.02
CA GLN A 565 33.50 -22.12 54.97
C GLN A 565 32.89 -22.04 56.37
N ILE A 566 32.95 -23.14 57.12
CA ILE A 566 32.54 -23.18 58.53
C ILE A 566 33.68 -23.72 59.38
N SER A 567 33.94 -23.09 60.53
CA SER A 567 34.91 -23.55 61.53
C SER A 567 34.29 -23.52 62.92
N LYS A 568 34.67 -24.47 63.76
CA LYS A 568 34.35 -24.48 65.19
C LYS A 568 35.64 -24.38 65.99
N ASP A 569 35.64 -23.53 67.01
CA ASP A 569 36.76 -23.35 67.92
C ASP A 569 36.26 -23.34 69.37
N ASP A 570 36.77 -24.25 70.19
CA ASP A 570 36.49 -24.35 71.62
C ASP A 570 37.64 -23.83 72.49
N GLY A 571 38.61 -23.14 71.87
CA GLY A 571 39.84 -22.69 72.52
C GLY A 571 40.92 -23.78 72.59
N GLY A 572 40.92 -24.72 71.64
CA GLY A 572 41.95 -25.75 71.48
C GLY A 572 42.00 -26.77 72.61
N GLN A 573 40.85 -27.14 73.17
CA GLN A 573 40.79 -28.04 74.32
C GLN A 573 40.99 -29.51 73.90
N ALA A 574 41.80 -30.23 74.67
CA ALA A 574 42.06 -31.65 74.44
C ALA A 574 41.32 -32.57 75.43
N SER A 575 40.74 -32.02 76.50
CA SER A 575 40.03 -32.77 77.53
C SER A 575 38.81 -32.00 78.04
N TYR A 576 37.77 -32.77 78.38
CA TYR A 576 36.49 -32.26 78.87
C TYR A 576 36.17 -32.88 80.23
N THR A 577 35.76 -32.07 81.20
CA THR A 577 35.41 -32.53 82.55
C THR A 577 33.88 -32.61 82.69
N PRO A 578 33.30 -33.76 83.09
CA PRO A 578 31.87 -33.88 83.36
C PRO A 578 31.36 -32.78 84.31
N GLY A 579 30.21 -32.19 84.00
CA GLY A 579 29.61 -31.10 84.76
C GLY A 579 30.20 -29.70 84.52
N SER A 580 31.30 -29.59 83.77
CA SER A 580 31.88 -28.28 83.44
C SER A 580 31.14 -27.59 82.29
N THR A 581 31.26 -26.26 82.23
CA THR A 581 30.65 -25.42 81.18
C THR A 581 31.71 -24.87 80.24
N ARG A 582 31.35 -24.65 78.97
CA ARG A 582 32.23 -24.03 77.96
C ARG A 582 31.44 -23.17 77.01
N ASN A 583 32.13 -22.21 76.38
CA ASN A 583 31.66 -21.58 75.17
C ASN A 583 32.54 -22.04 74.02
N TYR A 584 31.94 -22.48 72.92
CA TYR A 584 32.64 -22.63 71.65
C TYR A 584 32.07 -21.66 70.63
N VAL A 585 32.87 -21.36 69.61
CA VAL A 585 32.53 -20.39 68.58
C VAL A 585 32.41 -21.10 67.25
N VAL A 586 31.26 -20.94 66.59
CA VAL A 586 31.06 -21.31 65.19
C VAL A 586 31.26 -20.07 64.34
N THR A 587 32.20 -20.10 63.39
CA THR A 587 32.36 -19.03 62.41
C THR A 587 31.99 -19.55 61.03
N VAL A 588 31.03 -18.90 60.38
CA VAL A 588 30.63 -19.13 58.99
C VAL A 588 31.15 -17.98 58.14
N ARG A 589 31.85 -18.26 57.04
CA ARG A 589 32.41 -17.26 56.13
C ARG A 589 31.96 -17.51 54.71
N ASN A 590 31.68 -16.45 53.96
CA ASN A 590 31.55 -16.51 52.51
C ASN A 590 32.87 -16.10 51.87
N THR A 591 33.62 -17.08 51.37
CA THR A 591 34.89 -16.89 50.65
C THR A 591 34.68 -16.75 49.14
N GLY A 592 33.44 -16.87 48.67
CA GLY A 592 33.07 -16.72 47.27
C GLY A 592 32.86 -15.25 46.86
N PRO A 593 32.87 -14.97 45.55
CA PRO A 593 32.67 -13.62 45.02
C PRO A 593 31.20 -13.17 45.02
N ASP A 594 30.24 -14.07 45.20
CA ASP A 594 28.81 -13.75 45.18
C ASP A 594 28.19 -13.85 46.59
N PRO A 595 27.22 -12.96 46.93
CA PRO A 595 26.53 -13.02 48.22
C PRO A 595 25.71 -14.30 48.34
N VAL A 596 25.52 -14.75 49.58
CA VAL A 596 24.59 -15.82 49.92
C VAL A 596 23.50 -15.26 50.84
N VAL A 597 22.27 -15.67 50.59
CA VAL A 597 21.09 -15.29 51.39
C VAL A 597 20.41 -16.55 51.86
N GLY A 598 20.09 -16.63 53.14
CA GLY A 598 19.35 -17.72 53.76
C GLY A 598 20.15 -19.00 53.94
N ALA A 599 21.49 -18.96 54.00
CA ALA A 599 22.28 -20.17 54.21
C ALA A 599 21.95 -20.79 55.57
N GLN A 600 21.45 -22.01 55.58
CA GLN A 600 21.14 -22.72 56.82
C GLN A 600 22.41 -23.17 57.54
N VAL A 601 22.50 -22.83 58.81
CA VAL A 601 23.52 -23.31 59.73
C VAL A 601 22.82 -24.21 60.73
N ASN A 602 23.18 -25.50 60.73
CA ASN A 602 22.66 -26.48 61.66
C ASN A 602 23.83 -27.15 62.39
N ASP A 603 23.86 -27.01 63.71
CA ASP A 603 24.87 -27.58 64.58
C ASP A 603 24.20 -28.38 65.72
N PRO A 604 23.94 -29.68 65.51
CA PRO A 604 23.48 -30.56 66.58
C PRO A 604 24.61 -30.79 67.59
N LEU A 605 24.30 -30.62 68.87
CA LEU A 605 25.25 -30.89 69.95
C LEU A 605 25.45 -32.41 70.12
N PRO A 606 26.68 -32.86 70.45
CA PRO A 606 26.95 -34.26 70.75
C PRO A 606 26.14 -34.79 71.95
N ALA A 607 26.06 -36.12 72.09
CA ALA A 607 25.52 -36.74 73.29
C ALA A 607 26.25 -36.24 74.55
N GLY A 608 25.51 -36.08 75.65
CA GLY A 608 26.05 -35.55 76.89
C GLY A 608 26.35 -34.04 76.88
N VAL A 609 26.04 -33.31 75.80
CA VAL A 609 26.24 -31.85 75.71
C VAL A 609 24.90 -31.15 75.53
N THR A 610 24.61 -30.16 76.38
CA THR A 610 23.41 -29.31 76.25
C THR A 610 23.78 -27.84 76.39
N LEU A 611 22.93 -26.95 75.90
CA LEU A 611 23.09 -25.51 76.07
C LEU A 611 22.94 -25.12 77.54
N THR A 612 23.78 -24.22 78.05
CA THR A 612 23.59 -23.57 79.36
C THR A 612 22.69 -22.34 79.30
N GLY A 613 22.43 -21.84 78.10
CA GLY A 613 21.61 -20.66 77.84
C GLY A 613 21.43 -20.44 76.33
N ALA A 614 20.87 -19.29 75.95
CA ALA A 614 20.74 -18.93 74.55
C ALA A 614 22.12 -18.69 73.92
N TRP A 615 22.35 -19.22 72.72
CA TRP A 615 23.48 -18.83 71.88
C TRP A 615 23.25 -17.43 71.29
N SER A 616 24.32 -16.76 70.89
CA SER A 616 24.29 -15.43 70.26
C SER A 616 25.00 -15.43 68.91
N CYS A 617 24.50 -14.68 67.94
CA CYS A 617 25.09 -14.52 66.62
C CYS A 617 25.39 -13.05 66.30
N SER A 618 26.57 -12.80 65.73
CA SER A 618 26.98 -11.49 65.22
C SER A 618 27.53 -11.65 63.80
N ALA A 619 27.13 -10.78 62.89
CA ALA A 619 27.60 -10.79 61.50
C ALA A 619 28.50 -9.59 61.20
N SER A 620 29.39 -9.74 60.23
CA SER A 620 30.18 -8.63 59.69
C SER A 620 29.28 -7.58 59.03
N VAL A 621 29.77 -6.35 58.87
CA VAL A 621 29.01 -5.23 58.27
C VAL A 621 28.37 -5.62 56.93
N GLY A 622 27.08 -5.34 56.79
CA GLY A 622 26.27 -5.65 55.60
C GLY A 622 25.82 -7.11 55.47
N SER A 623 26.36 -8.02 56.30
CA SER A 623 25.87 -9.39 56.46
C SER A 623 24.89 -9.47 57.65
N ALA A 624 24.09 -10.53 57.73
CA ALA A 624 23.08 -10.69 58.77
C ALA A 624 23.00 -12.14 59.29
N CYS A 625 22.68 -12.26 60.58
CA CYS A 625 22.18 -13.51 61.14
C CYS A 625 20.65 -13.49 61.06
N GLY A 626 20.03 -14.58 60.59
CA GLY A 626 18.57 -14.72 60.57
C GLY A 626 17.95 -14.64 61.98
N ALA A 627 18.74 -14.97 63.01
CA ALA A 627 18.44 -14.68 64.40
C ALA A 627 19.73 -14.25 65.13
N VAL A 628 19.66 -13.18 65.92
CA VAL A 628 20.79 -12.68 66.73
C VAL A 628 21.01 -13.48 68.02
N SER A 629 20.02 -14.28 68.43
CA SER A 629 20.11 -15.25 69.53
C SER A 629 19.09 -16.37 69.37
N GLY A 630 19.31 -17.52 70.00
CA GLY A 630 18.33 -18.60 70.04
C GLY A 630 18.72 -19.76 70.95
N GLY A 631 17.87 -20.79 71.01
CA GLY A 631 18.01 -21.88 71.96
C GLY A 631 17.64 -21.48 73.40
N ALA A 632 17.70 -22.45 74.31
CA ALA A 632 17.46 -22.28 75.74
C ALA A 632 18.30 -23.30 76.52
N ALA A 633 18.45 -23.10 77.83
CA ALA A 633 19.11 -24.06 78.69
C ALA A 633 18.48 -25.46 78.55
N GLY A 634 19.32 -26.49 78.43
CA GLY A 634 18.89 -27.87 78.14
C GLY A 634 18.63 -28.17 76.65
N GLY A 635 18.68 -27.16 75.76
CA GLY A 635 18.61 -27.37 74.32
C GLY A 635 19.83 -28.14 73.79
N ASN A 636 19.69 -28.81 72.65
CA ASN A 636 20.69 -29.73 72.10
C ASN A 636 21.13 -29.40 70.66
N ALA A 637 20.81 -28.20 70.15
CA ALA A 637 21.21 -27.79 68.81
C ALA A 637 21.25 -26.26 68.66
N VAL A 638 22.01 -25.81 67.67
CA VAL A 638 21.99 -24.45 67.14
C VAL A 638 21.45 -24.52 65.71
N SER A 639 20.42 -23.71 65.42
CA SER A 639 19.84 -23.61 64.08
C SER A 639 19.45 -22.17 63.78
N LEU A 640 19.94 -21.67 62.66
CA LEU A 640 19.65 -20.33 62.14
C LEU A 640 19.97 -20.26 60.65
N THR A 641 19.54 -19.18 59.99
CA THR A 641 20.06 -18.80 58.68
C THR A 641 21.11 -17.70 58.81
N VAL A 642 21.98 -17.57 57.80
CA VAL A 642 22.90 -16.44 57.66
C VAL A 642 22.86 -15.88 56.23
N ASP A 643 22.91 -14.56 56.13
CA ASP A 643 23.08 -13.82 54.88
C ASP A 643 24.48 -13.23 54.89
N LEU A 644 25.35 -13.68 53.98
CA LEU A 644 26.77 -13.29 53.97
C LEU A 644 27.14 -12.65 52.62
N LEU A 645 27.61 -11.40 52.68
CA LEU A 645 28.23 -10.73 51.53
C LEU A 645 29.56 -11.41 51.14
N PRO A 646 30.11 -11.16 49.94
CA PRO A 646 31.44 -11.62 49.58
C PRO A 646 32.48 -11.19 50.62
N GLY A 647 33.25 -12.14 51.16
CA GLY A 647 34.21 -11.90 52.25
C GLY A 647 33.59 -11.74 53.65
N GLY A 648 32.26 -11.74 53.77
CA GLY A 648 31.54 -11.59 55.02
C GLY A 648 31.55 -12.84 55.90
N SER A 649 31.24 -12.66 57.19
CA SER A 649 31.19 -13.75 58.17
C SER A 649 30.10 -13.58 59.22
N ALA A 650 29.60 -14.69 59.76
CA ALA A 650 28.76 -14.75 60.95
C ALA A 650 29.46 -15.59 62.04
N THR A 651 29.50 -15.05 63.25
CA THR A 651 30.13 -15.65 64.42
C THR A 651 29.05 -15.96 65.45
N ILE A 652 28.90 -17.24 65.78
CA ILE A 652 27.92 -17.75 66.74
C ILE A 652 28.67 -18.24 67.98
N THR A 653 28.37 -17.67 69.13
CA THR A 653 28.90 -18.10 70.43
C THR A 653 27.89 -19.02 71.09
N VAL A 654 28.30 -20.25 71.39
CA VAL A 654 27.42 -21.31 71.87
C VAL A 654 27.84 -21.72 73.28
N PRO A 655 27.02 -21.40 74.31
CA PRO A 655 27.32 -21.77 75.68
C PRO A 655 26.76 -23.16 75.98
N VAL A 656 27.62 -24.10 76.39
CA VAL A 656 27.29 -25.50 76.64
C VAL A 656 27.72 -25.98 78.03
N VAL A 657 27.07 -27.04 78.50
CA VAL A 657 27.43 -27.84 79.68
C VAL A 657 27.56 -29.30 79.28
N TYR A 658 28.58 -29.92 79.84
CA TYR A 658 28.86 -31.34 79.79
C TYR A 658 28.06 -32.04 80.89
N SER A 659 27.28 -33.08 80.57
CA SER A 659 26.65 -33.96 81.55
C SER A 659 27.63 -34.38 82.66
N ALA A 660 27.15 -34.35 83.90
CA ALA A 660 27.87 -34.84 85.05
C ALA A 660 27.97 -36.38 85.08
N ASN A 661 27.14 -37.08 84.29
CA ASN A 661 27.15 -38.53 84.16
C ASN A 661 28.04 -38.95 82.97
N PRO A 662 29.16 -39.66 83.22
CA PRO A 662 30.00 -40.17 82.14
C PRO A 662 29.28 -41.12 81.17
N GLY A 663 28.17 -41.74 81.59
CA GLY A 663 27.37 -42.64 80.75
C GLY A 663 26.51 -41.95 79.68
N ASP A 664 26.49 -40.62 79.64
CA ASP A 664 25.72 -39.83 78.67
C ASP A 664 26.51 -39.48 77.38
N TYR A 665 27.81 -39.82 77.32
CA TYR A 665 28.72 -39.51 76.19
C TYR A 665 29.00 -40.69 75.27
#